data_AF-A0AAN4PC26-F1
#
_entry.id   AF-A0AAN4PC26-F1
#
_cell.length_a   1.000
_cell.length_b   1.000
_cell.length_c   1.000
_cell.angle_alpha   90.00
_cell.angle_beta   90.00
_cell.angle_gamma   90.00
#
_symmetry.space_group_name_H-M   'P 1'
#
loop_
_entity.id
_entity.type
_entity.pdbx_description
1 polymer ?
#
loop_
_entity_poly.entity_id
_entity_poly.type
_entity_poly.pdbx_seq_one_letter_code
_entity_poly.pdbx_strand_id
1 'polypeptide(L)'
;MLSNKLAIASLSLGQHPSHHLDHKIQAAAEAGYKGIEIVYFELEGFSQAQNISILEGAEKIRVLCQKLNLDILSLAPFENYEGDRSPLSDRLQKARHWVKVARVLHASYLQIPSNYKPDAIGDKGVVISELQQLADIGSAEQPVVSIAYEYLSWGTHCSTWEVALQYVNEVDRPNFGLCLDTFHEATKLWGDPFAGSGRFPDSDKSLRESLNRFVSNCPVEKIFFLQLSDGERFDPPFSKGHPWFVKGEAPQFTWSKHARPFPLEHDHGAYLPITDIAEAWILEIGYKGWVSMEIFDRRMRDRHSQPESAAMRGMKSWRTLQKELETNEAFSKGAPRLLLEIAQSPRLAPYVEELSSEPFDCPQGLCLTWDSSLQCIRRLVQASRIVEYEEVWDWMHAVATGTGGAALALALGQLTELKSMELEVNAYDIIFPYVPRAPLSSLTDVRVNFLSYDHDEEEGDDEWNGSESSEDRREQRLQAVIGEDHFQQIIRLLTALARLPALKNLSLWDYYSQPVWQEDMSAQSSITYDWDDAMDPAYPLPPANSGLESVVVDRGNVSSRALSRIIGGCSSLKQFKYMVFHTPEVFGKRLGDGPYRNPLPEMSIEAVCIALLTHTKFSLRHLHIELMEYGSICGCRHEPCLKPYRPYMSINPIAPPTTNWRWNEFTRLERLTLDIDLFSNLEGSGWLPFAQTLPACIQHVVILAPRCPPGADTLDFQNMFRDFNPQSFPKLRSISAWHRNYKDSHELGHNGAEHILVVYRLALERAGIRAEASTEYALGSDYFAKRKKPYCHWSRGIKMNQFGMDDYNLYALPETDLRGRVVFGVYHTDSSGDVYTGITIEKA
;
A
#
# COMPACT_ATOMS: atom_id res chain seq x y z
N MET A 1 -5.42 -6.60 -13.53
CA MET A 1 -5.09 -7.56 -14.62
C MET A 1 -3.67 -7.38 -15.13
N LEU A 2 -2.87 -8.45 -15.09
CA LEU A 2 -1.52 -8.49 -15.68
C LEU A 2 -1.55 -8.14 -17.18
N SER A 3 -0.67 -7.23 -17.62
CA SER A 3 -0.57 -6.78 -19.01
C SER A 3 0.30 -7.66 -19.91
N ASN A 4 0.87 -8.75 -19.38
CA ASN A 4 1.75 -9.66 -20.10
C ASN A 4 1.06 -10.34 -21.29
N LYS A 5 1.81 -10.56 -22.37
CA LYS A 5 1.35 -11.35 -23.51
C LYS A 5 1.46 -12.84 -23.20
N LEU A 6 0.38 -13.58 -23.42
CA LEU A 6 0.33 -15.02 -23.16
C LEU A 6 0.63 -15.86 -24.40
N ALA A 7 1.53 -16.82 -24.24
CA ALA A 7 1.89 -17.83 -25.22
C ALA A 7 1.70 -19.26 -24.65
N ILE A 8 1.85 -20.26 -25.50
CA ILE A 8 1.83 -21.68 -25.12
C ILE A 8 2.77 -22.47 -26.03
N ALA A 9 3.46 -23.47 -25.49
CA ALA A 9 4.26 -24.36 -26.34
C ALA A 9 3.38 -25.34 -27.13
N SER A 10 3.74 -25.64 -28.38
CA SER A 10 2.98 -26.54 -29.24
C SER A 10 2.82 -27.94 -28.63
N LEU A 11 3.80 -28.38 -27.84
CA LEU A 11 3.75 -29.65 -27.11
C LEU A 11 2.74 -29.64 -25.94
N SER A 12 2.50 -28.47 -25.35
CA SER A 12 1.49 -28.24 -24.30
C SER A 12 0.05 -28.33 -24.83
N LEU A 13 -0.15 -28.52 -26.14
CA LEU A 13 -1.46 -28.67 -26.78
C LEU A 13 -1.77 -30.13 -27.15
N GLY A 14 -1.11 -31.08 -26.51
CA GLY A 14 -1.34 -32.50 -26.67
C GLY A 14 -0.10 -33.24 -27.15
N GLN A 15 0.05 -34.50 -26.77
CA GLN A 15 1.26 -35.30 -27.07
C GLN A 15 0.94 -36.59 -27.84
N HIS A 16 -0.34 -36.85 -28.14
CA HIS A 16 -0.72 -37.99 -28.96
C HIS A 16 -0.30 -37.76 -30.44
N PRO A 17 0.17 -38.78 -31.18
CA PRO A 17 0.60 -38.64 -32.58
C PRO A 17 -0.45 -38.11 -33.56
N SER A 18 -1.73 -38.13 -33.20
CA SER A 18 -2.80 -37.55 -34.03
C SER A 18 -3.02 -36.05 -33.83
N HIS A 19 -2.32 -35.42 -32.88
CA HIS A 19 -2.42 -33.99 -32.61
C HIS A 19 -1.38 -33.26 -33.48
N HIS A 20 -1.77 -32.91 -34.70
CA HIS A 20 -0.88 -32.29 -35.67
C HIS A 20 -0.57 -30.83 -35.34
N LEU A 21 0.62 -30.35 -35.74
CA LEU A 21 1.11 -29.00 -35.40
C LEU A 21 0.18 -27.88 -35.90
N ASP A 22 -0.35 -28.01 -37.12
CA ASP A 22 -1.31 -27.07 -37.71
C ASP A 22 -2.63 -27.01 -36.93
N HIS A 23 -3.15 -28.16 -36.50
CA HIS A 23 -4.33 -28.23 -35.64
C HIS A 23 -4.09 -27.59 -34.27
N LYS A 24 -2.93 -27.83 -33.66
CA LYS A 24 -2.55 -27.20 -32.38
C LYS A 24 -2.45 -25.67 -32.49
N ILE A 25 -1.85 -25.15 -33.55
CA ILE A 25 -1.77 -23.72 -33.82
C ILE A 25 -3.19 -23.11 -33.90
N GLN A 26 -4.10 -23.78 -34.60
CA GLN A 26 -5.50 -23.36 -34.68
C GLN A 26 -6.16 -23.32 -33.30
N ALA A 27 -6.00 -24.38 -32.50
CA ALA A 27 -6.56 -24.46 -31.15
C ALA A 27 -6.03 -23.36 -30.21
N ALA A 28 -4.73 -23.04 -30.29
CA ALA A 28 -4.14 -21.95 -29.51
C ALA A 28 -4.73 -20.58 -29.90
N ALA A 29 -4.82 -20.30 -31.20
CA ALA A 29 -5.40 -19.05 -31.68
C ALA A 29 -6.87 -18.90 -31.27
N GLU A 30 -7.67 -19.96 -31.39
CA GLU A 30 -9.09 -19.97 -31.01
C GLU A 30 -9.31 -19.79 -29.50
N ALA A 31 -8.42 -20.35 -28.67
CA ALA A 31 -8.48 -20.15 -27.21
C ALA A 31 -8.08 -18.74 -26.76
N GLY A 32 -7.42 -17.96 -27.63
CA GLY A 32 -7.09 -16.56 -27.40
C GLY A 32 -5.63 -16.27 -27.05
N TYR A 33 -4.72 -17.25 -27.19
CA TYR A 33 -3.29 -17.02 -27.04
C TYR A 33 -2.78 -16.01 -28.08
N LYS A 34 -1.72 -15.28 -27.72
CA LYS A 34 -1.07 -14.29 -28.59
C LYS A 34 0.21 -14.80 -29.23
N GLY A 35 0.82 -15.84 -28.65
CA GLY A 35 2.00 -16.46 -29.20
C GLY A 35 2.03 -17.98 -29.04
N ILE A 36 2.92 -18.62 -29.79
CA ILE A 36 3.20 -20.05 -29.71
C ILE A 36 4.69 -20.33 -29.76
N GLU A 37 5.15 -21.29 -28.97
CA GLU A 37 6.48 -21.87 -29.09
C GLU A 37 6.40 -23.11 -29.99
N ILE A 38 7.22 -23.17 -31.02
CA ILE A 38 7.23 -24.28 -31.97
C ILE A 38 8.28 -25.29 -31.54
N VAL A 39 7.84 -26.52 -31.23
CA VAL A 39 8.76 -27.60 -30.93
C VAL A 39 9.29 -28.23 -32.21
N TYR A 40 10.62 -28.29 -32.34
CA TYR A 40 11.31 -28.64 -33.59
C TYR A 40 10.90 -29.99 -34.17
N PHE A 41 10.75 -31.02 -33.33
CA PHE A 41 10.35 -32.36 -33.81
C PHE A 41 8.92 -32.37 -34.38
N GLU A 42 8.03 -31.48 -33.92
CA GLU A 42 6.67 -31.36 -34.45
C GLU A 42 6.67 -30.68 -35.81
N LEU A 43 7.55 -29.70 -35.99
CA LEU A 43 7.80 -29.08 -37.29
C LEU A 43 8.39 -30.10 -38.28
N GLU A 44 9.36 -30.91 -37.86
CA GLU A 44 9.87 -32.01 -38.67
C GLU A 44 8.78 -33.00 -39.04
N GLY A 45 7.97 -33.43 -38.07
CA GLY A 45 6.85 -34.35 -38.31
C GLY A 45 5.83 -33.78 -39.30
N PHE A 46 5.51 -32.50 -39.19
CA PHE A 46 4.66 -31.79 -40.15
C PHE A 46 5.28 -31.77 -41.56
N SER A 47 6.56 -31.41 -41.69
CA SER A 47 7.27 -31.41 -42.97
C SER A 47 7.32 -32.79 -43.61
N GLN A 48 7.62 -33.84 -42.83
CA GLN A 48 7.68 -35.21 -43.30
C GLN A 48 6.30 -35.70 -43.76
N ALA A 49 5.24 -35.44 -42.99
CA ALA A 49 3.88 -35.81 -43.34
C ALA A 49 3.41 -35.17 -44.66
N GLN A 50 3.95 -33.99 -44.99
CA GLN A 50 3.68 -33.30 -46.25
C GLN A 50 4.73 -33.58 -47.35
N ASN A 51 5.74 -34.40 -47.07
CA ASN A 51 6.85 -34.70 -47.98
C ASN A 51 7.55 -33.44 -48.53
N ILE A 52 7.85 -32.49 -47.64
CA ILE A 52 8.56 -31.23 -47.93
C ILE A 52 9.79 -31.07 -47.02
N SER A 53 10.68 -30.16 -47.37
CA SER A 53 11.82 -29.81 -46.50
C SER A 53 11.36 -29.11 -45.21
N ILE A 54 12.22 -29.08 -44.20
CA ILE A 54 11.94 -28.37 -42.95
C ILE A 54 11.80 -26.86 -43.15
N LEU A 55 12.52 -26.28 -44.13
CA LEU A 55 12.43 -24.85 -44.44
C LEU A 55 11.10 -24.52 -45.11
N GLU A 56 10.62 -25.36 -46.02
CA GLU A 56 9.28 -25.21 -46.61
C GLU A 56 8.17 -25.42 -45.55
N GLY A 57 8.36 -26.36 -44.62
CA GLY A 57 7.45 -26.54 -43.48
C GLY A 57 7.41 -25.31 -42.59
N ALA A 58 8.58 -24.75 -42.25
CA ALA A 58 8.69 -23.52 -41.46
C ALA A 58 7.96 -22.35 -42.12
N GLU A 59 8.10 -22.18 -43.44
CA GLU A 59 7.40 -21.15 -44.18
C GLU A 59 5.87 -21.34 -44.11
N LYS A 60 5.38 -22.58 -44.30
CA LYS A 60 3.94 -22.88 -44.18
C LYS A 60 3.40 -22.60 -42.78
N ILE A 61 4.13 -23.00 -41.73
CA ILE A 61 3.74 -22.77 -40.33
C ILE A 61 3.72 -21.28 -40.00
N ARG A 62 4.72 -20.53 -40.47
CA ARG A 62 4.71 -19.06 -40.35
C ARG A 62 3.48 -18.45 -41.02
N VAL A 63 3.19 -18.82 -42.27
CA VAL A 63 2.01 -18.30 -43.00
C VAL A 63 0.71 -18.64 -42.27
N LEU A 64 0.61 -19.83 -41.68
CA LEU A 64 -0.54 -20.22 -40.86
C LEU A 64 -0.68 -19.33 -39.61
N CYS A 65 0.39 -19.17 -38.83
CA CYS A 65 0.37 -18.34 -37.63
C CYS A 65 0.03 -16.87 -37.95
N GLN A 66 0.58 -16.33 -39.04
CA GLN A 66 0.24 -14.98 -39.52
C GLN A 66 -1.24 -14.82 -39.88
N LYS A 67 -1.85 -15.80 -40.54
CA LYS A 67 -3.29 -15.78 -40.85
C LYS A 67 -4.16 -15.81 -39.59
N LEU A 68 -3.66 -16.42 -38.53
CA LEU A 68 -4.36 -16.55 -37.24
C LEU A 68 -3.99 -15.47 -36.24
N ASN A 69 -3.15 -14.50 -36.63
CA ASN A 69 -2.65 -13.43 -35.78
C ASN A 69 -1.98 -13.95 -34.49
N LEU A 70 -1.16 -15.00 -34.65
CA LEU A 70 -0.41 -15.65 -33.58
C LEU A 70 1.09 -15.44 -33.83
N ASP A 71 1.80 -14.86 -32.86
CA ASP A 71 3.25 -14.67 -32.95
C ASP A 71 3.99 -15.98 -32.71
N ILE A 72 5.05 -16.25 -33.46
CA ILE A 72 5.94 -17.38 -33.15
C ILE A 72 6.99 -16.86 -32.16
N LEU A 73 6.83 -17.24 -30.88
CA LEU A 73 7.67 -16.76 -29.80
C LEU A 73 9.07 -17.37 -29.90
N SER A 74 9.14 -18.70 -29.96
CA SER A 74 10.41 -19.43 -29.95
C SER A 74 10.39 -20.66 -30.87
N LEU A 75 11.57 -21.08 -31.31
CA LEU A 75 11.85 -22.45 -31.78
C LEU A 75 12.60 -23.18 -30.67
N ALA A 76 12.08 -24.33 -30.24
CA ALA A 76 12.57 -25.02 -29.05
C ALA A 76 12.54 -26.57 -29.18
N PRO A 77 13.24 -27.30 -28.31
CA PRO A 77 14.50 -26.91 -27.66
C PRO A 77 15.71 -27.27 -28.52
N PHE A 78 16.74 -26.41 -28.60
CA PHE A 78 18.04 -26.78 -29.18
C PHE A 78 19.01 -27.27 -28.09
N GLU A 79 18.88 -28.56 -27.77
CA GLU A 79 19.49 -29.17 -26.59
C GLU A 79 20.99 -29.48 -26.71
N ASN A 80 21.66 -29.51 -25.55
CA ASN A 80 23.02 -30.02 -25.35
C ASN A 80 24.06 -29.36 -26.27
N TYR A 81 24.05 -28.03 -26.33
CA TYR A 81 24.93 -27.25 -27.19
C TYR A 81 26.28 -26.96 -26.53
N GLU A 82 26.29 -26.23 -25.41
CA GLU A 82 27.50 -25.74 -24.75
C GLU A 82 28.21 -26.85 -23.95
N GLY A 83 29.53 -26.89 -24.00
CA GLY A 83 30.34 -27.87 -23.26
C GLY A 83 30.18 -29.31 -23.77
N ASP A 84 29.50 -29.53 -24.90
CA ASP A 84 29.33 -30.86 -25.45
C ASP A 84 30.63 -31.41 -26.07
N ARG A 85 30.87 -32.72 -25.93
CA ARG A 85 32.11 -33.36 -26.39
C ARG A 85 32.18 -33.58 -27.90
N SER A 86 31.08 -33.41 -28.63
CA SER A 86 31.14 -33.46 -30.09
C SER A 86 31.95 -32.29 -30.64
N PRO A 87 32.61 -32.45 -31.81
CA PRO A 87 33.41 -31.40 -32.42
C PRO A 87 32.63 -30.10 -32.53
N LEU A 88 33.22 -28.99 -32.06
CA LEU A 88 32.57 -27.68 -32.10
C LEU A 88 32.16 -27.28 -33.52
N SER A 89 32.91 -27.69 -34.55
CA SER A 89 32.56 -27.47 -35.97
C SER A 89 31.18 -28.00 -36.33
N ASP A 90 30.83 -29.18 -35.84
CA ASP A 90 29.59 -29.89 -36.16
C ASP A 90 28.43 -29.23 -35.40
N ARG A 91 28.67 -28.85 -34.13
CA ARG A 91 27.71 -28.10 -33.32
C ARG A 91 27.41 -26.73 -33.90
N LEU A 92 28.41 -26.00 -34.38
CA LEU A 92 28.23 -24.73 -35.07
C LEU A 92 27.48 -24.89 -36.40
N GLN A 93 27.70 -25.99 -37.13
CA GLN A 93 26.91 -26.29 -38.33
C GLN A 93 25.44 -26.54 -37.99
N LYS A 94 25.17 -27.32 -36.93
CA LYS A 94 23.82 -27.55 -36.43
C LYS A 94 23.17 -26.25 -35.97
N ALA A 95 23.89 -25.41 -35.22
CA ALA A 95 23.42 -24.09 -34.79
C ALA A 95 23.01 -23.19 -35.97
N ARG A 96 23.84 -23.13 -37.03
CA ARG A 96 23.49 -22.38 -38.26
C ARG A 96 22.20 -22.88 -38.90
N HIS A 97 21.97 -24.20 -38.92
CA HIS A 97 20.73 -24.76 -39.44
C HIS A 97 19.51 -24.38 -38.57
N TRP A 98 19.62 -24.51 -37.25
CA TRP A 98 18.54 -24.14 -36.33
C TRP A 98 18.19 -22.66 -36.39
N VAL A 99 19.20 -21.78 -36.38
CA VAL A 99 19.01 -20.33 -36.55
C VAL A 99 18.35 -20.02 -37.90
N LYS A 100 18.73 -20.71 -38.97
CA LYS A 100 18.09 -20.56 -40.28
C LYS A 100 16.60 -20.95 -40.24
N VAL A 101 16.25 -22.05 -39.57
CA VAL A 101 14.85 -22.48 -39.40
C VAL A 101 14.07 -21.45 -38.58
N ALA A 102 14.61 -21.00 -37.45
CA ALA A 102 14.00 -19.97 -36.60
C ALA A 102 13.76 -18.67 -37.39
N ARG A 103 14.73 -18.26 -38.22
CA ARG A 103 14.61 -17.08 -39.08
C ARG A 103 13.51 -17.24 -40.13
N VAL A 104 13.36 -18.41 -40.74
CA VAL A 104 12.26 -18.68 -41.71
C VAL A 104 10.90 -18.65 -41.00
N LEU A 105 10.81 -19.21 -39.79
CA LEU A 105 9.62 -19.15 -38.95
C LEU A 105 9.26 -17.71 -38.52
N HIS A 106 10.21 -16.77 -38.57
CA HIS A 106 10.11 -15.49 -37.85
C HIS A 106 9.95 -15.68 -36.34
N ALA A 107 10.59 -16.71 -35.77
CA ALA A 107 10.65 -16.89 -34.33
C ALA A 107 11.53 -15.79 -33.70
N SER A 108 11.05 -15.16 -32.62
CA SER A 108 11.84 -14.14 -31.90
C SER A 108 13.06 -14.76 -31.21
N TYR A 109 12.88 -15.97 -30.67
CA TYR A 109 13.88 -16.67 -29.90
C TYR A 109 14.23 -18.06 -30.45
N LEU A 110 15.49 -18.45 -30.30
CA LEU A 110 15.92 -19.85 -30.27
C LEU A 110 16.16 -20.22 -28.81
N GLN A 111 15.38 -21.16 -28.29
CA GLN A 111 15.47 -21.59 -26.90
C GLN A 111 16.54 -22.68 -26.73
N ILE A 112 17.44 -22.47 -25.76
CA ILE A 112 18.59 -23.34 -25.47
C ILE A 112 18.54 -23.75 -24.01
N PRO A 113 18.18 -25.00 -23.70
CA PRO A 113 18.32 -25.52 -22.35
C PRO A 113 19.78 -25.84 -22.04
N SER A 114 20.17 -25.63 -20.79
CA SER A 114 21.51 -25.96 -20.28
C SER A 114 21.86 -27.42 -20.52
N ASN A 115 23.11 -27.70 -20.88
CA ASN A 115 23.58 -29.05 -21.16
C ASN A 115 23.48 -29.94 -19.92
N TYR A 116 22.86 -31.10 -20.10
CA TYR A 116 22.58 -32.07 -19.04
C TYR A 116 23.28 -33.42 -19.26
N LYS A 117 24.20 -33.51 -20.22
CA LYS A 117 25.01 -34.73 -20.41
C LYS A 117 25.98 -34.93 -19.23
N PRO A 118 26.11 -36.16 -18.71
CA PRO A 118 27.01 -36.43 -17.58
C PRO A 118 28.49 -36.12 -17.86
N ASP A 119 28.91 -36.16 -19.12
CA ASP A 119 30.29 -35.91 -19.56
C ASP A 119 30.53 -34.51 -20.13
N ALA A 120 29.54 -33.60 -20.00
CA ALA A 120 29.65 -32.22 -20.44
C ALA A 120 30.85 -31.51 -19.79
N ILE A 121 31.54 -30.69 -20.58
CA ILE A 121 32.68 -29.88 -20.18
C ILE A 121 32.15 -28.66 -19.40
N GLY A 122 32.60 -28.50 -18.16
CA GLY A 122 32.22 -27.38 -17.28
C GLY A 122 33.25 -26.25 -17.24
N ASP A 123 34.28 -26.29 -18.09
CA ASP A 123 35.23 -25.18 -18.19
C ASP A 123 34.49 -23.93 -18.69
N LYS A 124 34.46 -22.91 -17.84
CA LYS A 124 33.70 -21.69 -18.09
C LYS A 124 34.18 -20.96 -19.34
N GLY A 125 35.48 -20.95 -19.62
CA GLY A 125 36.04 -20.31 -20.80
C GLY A 125 35.54 -20.98 -22.09
N VAL A 126 35.47 -22.32 -22.09
CA VAL A 126 34.87 -23.09 -23.20
C VAL A 126 33.38 -22.78 -23.33
N VAL A 127 32.61 -22.93 -22.25
CA VAL A 127 31.15 -22.73 -22.28
C VAL A 127 30.77 -21.33 -22.76
N ILE A 128 31.36 -20.29 -22.19
CA ILE A 128 31.07 -18.91 -22.58
C ILE A 128 31.47 -18.64 -24.03
N SER A 129 32.64 -19.11 -24.47
CA SER A 129 33.09 -18.92 -25.86
C SER A 129 32.16 -19.60 -26.87
N GLU A 130 31.61 -20.76 -26.55
CA GLU A 130 30.68 -21.49 -27.42
C GLU A 130 29.32 -20.79 -27.49
N LEU A 131 28.81 -20.32 -26.35
CA LEU A 131 27.55 -19.54 -26.28
C LEU A 131 27.67 -18.19 -26.99
N GLN A 132 28.82 -17.52 -26.90
CA GLN A 132 29.13 -16.31 -27.70
C GLN A 132 29.05 -16.59 -29.19
N GLN A 133 29.66 -17.68 -29.67
CA GLN A 133 29.60 -18.05 -31.08
C GLN A 133 28.16 -18.37 -31.53
N LEU A 134 27.33 -18.96 -30.67
CA LEU A 134 25.91 -19.17 -30.97
C LEU A 134 25.14 -17.85 -31.09
N ALA A 135 25.35 -16.93 -30.15
CA ALA A 135 24.75 -15.59 -30.19
C ALA A 135 25.20 -14.80 -31.44
N ASP A 136 26.48 -14.91 -31.81
CA ASP A 136 27.03 -14.28 -33.01
C ASP A 136 26.39 -14.88 -34.29
N ILE A 137 26.12 -16.18 -34.35
CA ILE A 137 25.36 -16.80 -35.45
C ILE A 137 23.92 -16.27 -35.52
N GLY A 138 23.26 -16.13 -34.36
CA GLY A 138 21.88 -15.61 -34.26
C GLY A 138 21.74 -14.17 -34.77
N SER A 139 22.76 -13.34 -34.53
CA SER A 139 22.78 -11.91 -34.88
C SER A 139 23.45 -11.58 -36.22
N ALA A 140 24.09 -12.56 -36.89
CA ALA A 140 24.82 -12.35 -38.14
C ALA A 140 23.95 -11.88 -39.33
N GLU A 141 22.65 -12.14 -39.31
CA GLU A 141 21.72 -11.82 -40.39
C GLU A 141 20.38 -11.30 -39.85
N GLN A 142 19.65 -10.54 -40.67
CA GLN A 142 18.31 -10.04 -40.34
C GLN A 142 17.20 -10.99 -40.85
N PRO A 143 16.09 -11.17 -40.12
CA PRO A 143 15.89 -10.70 -38.74
C PRO A 143 16.83 -11.42 -37.76
N VAL A 144 17.27 -10.69 -36.73
CA VAL A 144 18.06 -11.23 -35.62
C VAL A 144 17.25 -12.31 -34.92
N VAL A 145 17.89 -13.45 -34.64
CA VAL A 145 17.35 -14.49 -33.77
C VAL A 145 18.06 -14.38 -32.43
N SER A 146 17.29 -14.06 -31.40
CA SER A 146 17.81 -13.97 -30.03
C SER A 146 17.88 -15.36 -29.40
N ILE A 147 18.89 -15.60 -28.56
CA ILE A 147 19.11 -16.85 -27.86
C ILE A 147 18.54 -16.71 -26.45
N ALA A 148 17.55 -17.54 -26.12
CA ALA A 148 16.94 -17.58 -24.80
C ALA A 148 17.48 -18.82 -24.06
N TYR A 149 18.39 -18.60 -23.12
CA TYR A 149 19.08 -19.66 -22.38
C TYR A 149 18.29 -20.03 -21.13
N GLU A 150 17.91 -21.30 -21.03
CA GLU A 150 17.14 -21.87 -19.93
C GLU A 150 18.07 -22.73 -19.06
N TYR A 151 18.03 -22.53 -17.73
CA TYR A 151 18.65 -23.47 -16.81
C TYR A 151 17.69 -24.61 -16.50
N LEU A 152 18.18 -25.85 -16.63
CA LEU A 152 17.42 -27.01 -16.20
C LEU A 152 17.78 -27.34 -14.76
N SER A 153 16.81 -27.70 -13.91
CA SER A 153 17.08 -28.14 -12.53
C SER A 153 18.03 -29.35 -12.43
N TRP A 154 18.16 -30.11 -13.52
CA TRP A 154 19.10 -31.22 -13.72
C TRP A 154 20.27 -30.93 -14.68
N GLY A 155 20.49 -29.68 -15.06
CA GLY A 155 21.64 -29.28 -15.88
C GLY A 155 22.97 -29.60 -15.18
N THR A 156 23.97 -30.05 -15.94
CA THR A 156 25.22 -30.57 -15.38
C THR A 156 26.05 -29.47 -14.72
N HIS A 157 26.15 -28.29 -15.36
CA HIS A 157 26.96 -27.17 -14.88
C HIS A 157 26.17 -25.88 -14.64
N CYS A 158 24.94 -25.79 -15.15
CA CYS A 158 24.04 -24.67 -14.95
C CYS A 158 22.67 -25.23 -14.55
N SER A 159 22.27 -25.05 -13.29
CA SER A 159 21.00 -25.60 -12.78
C SER A 159 20.24 -24.67 -11.84
N THR A 160 20.64 -23.40 -11.79
CA THR A 160 19.96 -22.33 -11.05
C THR A 160 19.99 -21.05 -11.87
N TRP A 161 19.06 -20.14 -11.60
CA TRP A 161 19.02 -18.85 -12.29
C TRP A 161 20.29 -18.01 -12.02
N GLU A 162 20.94 -18.13 -10.86
CA GLU A 162 22.14 -17.36 -10.56
C GLU A 162 23.30 -17.71 -11.51
N VAL A 163 23.47 -19.02 -11.79
CA VAL A 163 24.51 -19.48 -12.72
C VAL A 163 24.16 -19.08 -14.15
N ALA A 164 22.89 -19.21 -14.53
CA ALA A 164 22.43 -18.77 -15.85
C ALA A 164 22.65 -17.27 -16.06
N LEU A 165 22.36 -16.45 -15.05
CA LEU A 165 22.59 -15.01 -15.10
C LEU A 165 24.09 -14.67 -15.19
N GLN A 166 24.96 -15.41 -14.50
CA GLN A 166 26.42 -15.28 -14.69
C GLN A 166 26.82 -15.57 -16.13
N TYR A 167 26.27 -16.63 -16.74
CA TYR A 167 26.56 -16.97 -18.13
C TYR A 167 26.05 -15.88 -19.09
N VAL A 168 24.83 -15.39 -18.90
CA VAL A 168 24.26 -14.29 -19.70
C VAL A 168 25.12 -13.02 -19.61
N ASN A 169 25.61 -12.69 -18.42
CA ASN A 169 26.46 -11.53 -18.20
C ASN A 169 27.84 -11.69 -18.86
N GLU A 170 28.43 -12.89 -18.86
CA GLU A 170 29.76 -13.14 -19.43
C GLU A 170 29.75 -13.41 -20.93
N VAL A 171 28.64 -13.94 -21.47
CA VAL A 171 28.43 -14.00 -22.91
C VAL A 171 28.44 -12.58 -23.48
N ASP A 172 27.82 -11.63 -22.77
CA ASP A 172 27.83 -10.20 -23.11
C ASP A 172 27.46 -9.95 -24.58
N ARG A 173 26.26 -10.41 -24.96
CA ARG A 173 25.66 -10.16 -26.27
C ARG A 173 24.23 -9.67 -26.08
N PRO A 174 23.78 -8.63 -26.83
CA PRO A 174 22.44 -8.07 -26.66
C PRO A 174 21.33 -9.05 -27.06
N ASN A 175 21.62 -10.02 -27.92
CA ASN A 175 20.69 -11.05 -28.37
C ASN A 175 20.82 -12.36 -27.57
N PHE A 176 21.38 -12.34 -26.35
CA PHE A 176 21.49 -13.50 -25.47
C PHE A 176 20.91 -13.16 -24.09
N GLY A 177 19.90 -13.90 -23.65
CA GLY A 177 19.15 -13.60 -22.42
C GLY A 177 18.55 -14.84 -21.78
N LEU A 178 17.82 -14.65 -20.68
CA LEU A 178 17.24 -15.72 -19.86
C LEU A 178 15.87 -16.16 -20.37
N CYS A 179 15.68 -17.47 -20.43
CA CYS A 179 14.37 -18.13 -20.38
C CYS A 179 14.21 -18.70 -18.96
N LEU A 180 13.20 -18.26 -18.22
CA LEU A 180 12.97 -18.72 -16.85
C LEU A 180 11.77 -19.65 -16.81
N ASP A 181 11.93 -20.84 -16.24
CA ASP A 181 10.85 -21.80 -16.10
C ASP A 181 10.59 -22.10 -14.61
N THR A 182 9.34 -21.97 -14.22
CA THR A 182 8.91 -22.11 -12.82
C THR A 182 9.09 -23.52 -12.25
N PHE A 183 8.96 -24.57 -13.08
CA PHE A 183 9.20 -25.94 -12.62
C PHE A 183 10.68 -26.15 -12.30
N HIS A 184 11.60 -25.58 -13.08
CA HIS A 184 13.02 -25.71 -12.80
C HIS A 184 13.40 -25.06 -11.47
N GLU A 185 12.93 -23.85 -11.18
CA GLU A 185 13.17 -23.22 -9.87
C GLU A 185 12.55 -24.04 -8.73
N ALA A 186 11.28 -24.42 -8.87
CA ALA A 186 10.55 -25.15 -7.85
C ALA A 186 11.15 -26.53 -7.58
N THR A 187 11.50 -27.31 -8.60
CA THR A 187 12.09 -28.67 -8.40
C THR A 187 13.56 -28.64 -7.98
N LYS A 188 14.22 -27.47 -8.09
CA LYS A 188 15.58 -27.30 -7.59
C LYS A 188 15.62 -26.98 -6.10
N LEU A 189 14.69 -26.15 -5.63
CA LEU A 189 14.74 -25.57 -4.28
C LEU A 189 13.62 -26.06 -3.36
N TRP A 190 12.50 -26.50 -3.91
CA TRP A 190 11.29 -26.76 -3.14
C TRP A 190 10.80 -28.21 -3.23
N GLY A 191 10.54 -28.71 -4.44
CA GLY A 191 10.00 -30.04 -4.68
C GLY A 191 11.05 -31.15 -4.56
N ASP A 192 10.79 -32.15 -3.71
CA ASP A 192 11.64 -33.33 -3.55
C ASP A 192 10.92 -34.58 -4.10
N PRO A 193 11.41 -35.19 -5.20
CA PRO A 193 10.78 -36.37 -5.78
C PRO A 193 10.94 -37.62 -4.91
N PHE A 194 11.86 -37.65 -3.94
CA PHE A 194 12.18 -38.83 -3.13
C PHE A 194 11.44 -38.85 -1.78
N ALA A 195 10.98 -37.70 -1.30
CA ALA A 195 10.31 -37.58 -0.02
C ALA A 195 8.81 -37.88 -0.13
N GLY A 196 8.25 -38.56 0.86
CA GLY A 196 6.80 -38.77 0.96
C GLY A 196 6.00 -37.47 1.10
N SER A 197 6.63 -36.41 1.63
CA SER A 197 6.06 -35.06 1.67
C SER A 197 5.98 -34.39 0.29
N GLY A 198 6.84 -34.80 -0.66
CA GLY A 198 7.02 -34.15 -1.95
C GLY A 198 7.86 -32.86 -1.91
N ARG A 199 8.47 -32.49 -0.78
CA ARG A 199 9.25 -31.26 -0.61
C ARG A 199 10.53 -31.46 0.21
N PHE A 200 11.54 -30.65 -0.06
CA PHE A 200 12.77 -30.60 0.72
C PHE A 200 12.53 -30.06 2.15
N PRO A 201 13.39 -30.39 3.13
CA PRO A 201 13.43 -29.67 4.42
C PRO A 201 13.72 -28.18 4.21
N ASP A 202 13.04 -27.30 4.96
CA ASP A 202 13.18 -25.84 4.89
C ASP A 202 12.93 -25.21 3.50
N SER A 203 12.22 -25.92 2.62
CA SER A 203 11.97 -25.56 1.22
C SER A 203 11.41 -24.15 1.03
N ASP A 204 10.48 -23.72 1.88
CA ASP A 204 9.84 -22.39 1.79
C ASP A 204 10.86 -21.27 2.02
N LYS A 205 11.78 -21.47 2.98
CA LYS A 205 12.84 -20.52 3.28
C LYS A 205 13.84 -20.47 2.12
N SER A 206 14.28 -21.63 1.61
CA SER A 206 15.23 -21.70 0.50
C SER A 206 14.69 -21.04 -0.76
N LEU A 207 13.42 -21.28 -1.09
CA LEU A 207 12.75 -20.64 -2.23
C LEU A 207 12.66 -19.13 -2.01
N ARG A 208 12.15 -18.67 -0.87
CA ARG A 208 12.04 -17.22 -0.57
C ARG A 208 13.37 -16.49 -0.62
N GLU A 209 14.43 -17.07 -0.06
CA GLU A 209 15.77 -16.48 -0.14
C GLU A 209 16.27 -16.39 -1.59
N SER A 210 15.95 -17.38 -2.44
CA SER A 210 16.25 -17.34 -3.88
C SER A 210 15.48 -16.23 -4.59
N LEU A 211 14.16 -16.16 -4.38
CA LEU A 211 13.29 -15.15 -4.99
C LEU A 211 13.68 -13.72 -4.58
N ASN A 212 13.97 -13.48 -3.29
CA ASN A 212 14.46 -12.19 -2.82
C ASN A 212 15.79 -11.79 -3.50
N ARG A 213 16.71 -12.74 -3.66
CA ARG A 213 17.95 -12.51 -4.41
C ARG A 213 17.69 -12.27 -5.90
N PHE A 214 16.71 -12.96 -6.48
CA PHE A 214 16.33 -12.79 -7.87
C PHE A 214 15.83 -11.37 -8.12
N VAL A 215 14.84 -10.92 -7.35
CA VAL A 215 14.27 -9.56 -7.45
C VAL A 215 15.33 -8.48 -7.22
N SER A 216 16.27 -8.72 -6.31
CA SER A 216 17.34 -7.75 -6.01
C SER A 216 18.45 -7.68 -7.05
N ASN A 217 18.76 -8.79 -7.73
CA ASN A 217 20.01 -8.92 -8.50
C ASN A 217 19.81 -9.23 -9.99
N CYS A 218 18.66 -9.73 -10.41
CA CYS A 218 18.39 -10.03 -11.81
C CYS A 218 17.89 -8.76 -12.53
N PRO A 219 18.59 -8.26 -13.57
CA PRO A 219 18.07 -7.16 -14.36
C PRO A 219 16.90 -7.63 -15.23
N VAL A 220 15.77 -6.92 -15.19
CA VAL A 220 14.55 -7.30 -15.90
C VAL A 220 14.75 -7.39 -17.42
N GLU A 221 15.64 -6.56 -17.97
CA GLU A 221 15.99 -6.52 -19.40
C GLU A 221 16.77 -7.74 -19.88
N LYS A 222 17.33 -8.54 -18.96
CA LYS A 222 17.98 -9.81 -19.29
C LYS A 222 16.99 -10.96 -19.41
N ILE A 223 15.72 -10.78 -19.06
CA ILE A 223 14.67 -11.79 -19.14
C ILE A 223 13.98 -11.68 -20.49
N PHE A 224 14.11 -12.70 -21.33
CA PHE A 224 13.50 -12.72 -22.66
C PHE A 224 12.05 -13.22 -22.64
N PHE A 225 11.78 -14.32 -21.92
CA PHE A 225 10.43 -14.80 -21.62
C PHE A 225 10.39 -15.75 -20.43
N LEU A 226 9.19 -15.95 -19.87
CA LEU A 226 8.92 -16.85 -18.76
C LEU A 226 8.11 -18.05 -19.25
N GLN A 227 8.37 -19.23 -18.70
CA GLN A 227 7.59 -20.46 -18.88
C GLN A 227 6.97 -20.88 -17.55
N LEU A 228 5.65 -21.07 -17.57
CA LEU A 228 4.87 -21.46 -16.41
C LEU A 228 4.42 -22.91 -16.55
N SER A 229 4.71 -23.70 -15.52
CA SER A 229 4.25 -25.07 -15.38
C SER A 229 4.27 -25.48 -13.91
N ASP A 230 3.38 -26.38 -13.52
CA ASP A 230 3.36 -26.94 -12.17
C ASP A 230 4.02 -28.33 -12.16
N GLY A 231 4.07 -28.97 -11.00
CA GLY A 231 4.51 -30.35 -10.84
C GLY A 231 3.48 -31.17 -10.07
N GLU A 232 3.23 -32.39 -10.52
CA GLU A 232 2.46 -33.38 -9.75
C GLU A 232 3.37 -34.14 -8.79
N ARG A 233 2.94 -34.30 -7.53
CA ARG A 233 3.73 -35.06 -6.55
C ARG A 233 3.81 -36.52 -6.96
N PHE A 234 5.01 -37.08 -6.97
CA PHE A 234 5.17 -38.52 -7.19
C PHE A 234 4.55 -39.33 -6.06
N ASP A 235 3.62 -40.20 -6.44
CA ASP A 235 3.01 -41.20 -5.55
C ASP A 235 3.00 -42.57 -6.27
N PRO A 236 3.81 -43.55 -5.82
CA PRO A 236 4.72 -43.49 -4.68
C PRO A 236 5.93 -42.57 -4.93
N PRO A 237 6.70 -42.17 -3.89
CA PRO A 237 7.92 -41.40 -4.08
C PRO A 237 8.92 -42.08 -5.02
N PHE A 238 9.74 -41.28 -5.71
CA PHE A 238 10.69 -41.76 -6.69
C PHE A 238 11.70 -42.73 -6.07
N SER A 239 11.87 -43.88 -6.71
CA SER A 239 12.78 -44.93 -6.27
C SER A 239 13.10 -45.84 -7.46
N LYS A 240 14.01 -46.79 -7.27
CA LYS A 240 14.31 -47.81 -8.31
C LYS A 240 13.10 -48.67 -8.68
N GLY A 241 12.08 -48.74 -7.81
CA GLY A 241 10.83 -49.45 -8.06
C GLY A 241 9.72 -48.57 -8.65
N HIS A 242 9.97 -47.27 -8.83
CA HIS A 242 8.98 -46.34 -9.39
C HIS A 242 8.67 -46.71 -10.85
N PRO A 243 7.39 -46.66 -11.30
CA PRO A 243 7.01 -47.11 -12.64
C PRO A 243 7.69 -46.33 -13.78
N TRP A 244 8.13 -45.10 -13.50
CA TRP A 244 8.84 -44.25 -14.47
C TRP A 244 10.36 -44.24 -14.28
N PHE A 245 10.92 -45.07 -13.40
CA PHE A 245 12.36 -45.08 -13.15
C PHE A 245 13.14 -45.53 -14.40
N VAL A 246 14.06 -44.68 -14.84
CA VAL A 246 15.03 -45.00 -15.90
C VAL A 246 16.44 -44.90 -15.32
N LYS A 247 17.22 -45.97 -15.43
CA LYS A 247 18.58 -46.01 -14.87
C LYS A 247 19.47 -44.97 -15.57
N GLY A 248 20.06 -44.08 -14.78
CA GLY A 248 20.96 -43.03 -15.26
C GLY A 248 20.26 -41.74 -15.66
N GLU A 249 18.93 -41.70 -15.58
CA GLU A 249 18.14 -40.49 -15.80
C GLU A 249 17.99 -39.68 -14.52
N ALA A 250 18.06 -38.35 -14.63
CA ALA A 250 17.81 -37.47 -13.49
C ALA A 250 16.33 -37.56 -13.06
N PRO A 251 16.04 -37.69 -11.75
CA PRO A 251 14.66 -37.74 -11.23
C PRO A 251 13.80 -36.57 -11.69
N GLN A 252 14.36 -35.36 -11.69
CA GLN A 252 13.67 -34.14 -12.13
C GLN A 252 13.36 -34.16 -13.62
N PHE A 253 14.20 -34.79 -14.44
CA PHE A 253 13.92 -34.97 -15.87
C PHE A 253 12.81 -36.00 -16.09
N THR A 254 12.83 -37.13 -15.36
CA THR A 254 11.72 -38.07 -15.36
C THR A 254 10.42 -37.38 -14.93
N TRP A 255 10.48 -36.55 -13.89
CA TRP A 255 9.33 -35.79 -13.40
C TRP A 255 8.78 -34.85 -14.44
N SER A 256 9.65 -34.01 -15.02
CA SER A 256 9.31 -33.09 -16.10
C SER A 256 8.52 -33.80 -17.20
N LYS A 257 9.04 -34.90 -17.75
CA LYS A 257 8.40 -35.63 -18.86
C LYS A 257 7.03 -36.27 -18.57
N HIS A 258 6.62 -36.40 -17.32
CA HIS A 258 5.44 -37.20 -16.96
C HIS A 258 4.39 -36.46 -16.13
N ALA A 259 4.81 -35.48 -15.35
CA ALA A 259 4.04 -34.96 -14.22
C ALA A 259 4.20 -33.43 -14.12
N ARG A 260 4.12 -32.73 -15.26
CA ARG A 260 4.01 -31.26 -15.35
C ARG A 260 2.62 -30.85 -15.84
N PRO A 261 1.62 -30.64 -14.98
CA PRO A 261 0.33 -30.05 -15.36
C PRO A 261 0.42 -28.51 -15.50
N PHE A 262 -0.67 -27.87 -15.93
CA PHE A 262 -0.73 -26.40 -15.93
C PHE A 262 -0.70 -25.86 -14.49
N PRO A 263 -0.20 -24.62 -14.26
CA PRO A 263 -0.21 -23.97 -12.95
C PRO A 263 -1.56 -24.09 -12.23
N LEU A 264 -1.54 -24.42 -10.94
CA LEU A 264 -2.73 -24.47 -10.07
C LEU A 264 -3.81 -25.49 -10.47
N GLU A 265 -3.50 -26.46 -11.34
CA GLU A 265 -4.42 -27.57 -11.63
C GLU A 265 -4.37 -28.64 -10.52
N HIS A 266 -4.87 -28.32 -9.32
CA HIS A 266 -4.84 -29.23 -8.16
C HIS A 266 -5.61 -30.54 -8.41
N ASP A 267 -6.69 -30.51 -9.19
CA ASP A 267 -7.41 -31.70 -9.66
C ASP A 267 -6.52 -32.66 -10.49
N HIS A 268 -5.40 -32.14 -11.00
CA HIS A 268 -4.40 -32.86 -11.78
C HIS A 268 -3.10 -33.10 -10.99
N GLY A 269 -3.11 -32.83 -9.69
CA GLY A 269 -2.01 -33.12 -8.76
C GLY A 269 -1.00 -31.98 -8.60
N ALA A 270 -1.23 -30.81 -9.21
CA ALA A 270 -0.40 -29.62 -9.05
C ALA A 270 -0.23 -29.24 -7.57
N TYR A 271 1.01 -28.98 -7.16
CA TYR A 271 1.32 -28.64 -5.76
C TYR A 271 2.59 -27.79 -5.55
N LEU A 272 3.31 -27.44 -6.62
CA LEU A 272 4.49 -26.60 -6.50
C LEU A 272 4.08 -25.15 -6.18
N PRO A 273 4.96 -24.35 -5.52
CA PRO A 273 4.66 -22.98 -5.12
C PRO A 273 4.77 -22.00 -6.32
N ILE A 274 3.97 -22.23 -7.36
CA ILE A 274 4.04 -21.47 -8.61
C ILE A 274 3.59 -20.02 -8.42
N THR A 275 2.61 -19.77 -7.54
CA THR A 275 2.15 -18.41 -7.23
C THR A 275 3.28 -17.54 -6.68
N ASP A 276 4.04 -18.03 -5.69
CA ASP A 276 5.16 -17.30 -5.09
C ASP A 276 6.24 -16.95 -6.12
N ILE A 277 6.56 -17.89 -7.01
CA ILE A 277 7.57 -17.69 -8.07
C ILE A 277 7.05 -16.68 -9.10
N ALA A 278 5.79 -16.80 -9.52
CA ALA A 278 5.17 -15.89 -10.47
C ALA A 278 5.05 -14.46 -9.92
N GLU A 279 4.73 -14.30 -8.63
CA GLU A 279 4.71 -13.01 -7.94
C GLU A 279 6.07 -12.32 -8.01
N ALA A 280 7.14 -13.01 -7.62
CA ALA A 280 8.50 -12.46 -7.68
C ALA A 280 8.95 -12.15 -9.12
N TRP A 281 8.70 -13.06 -10.07
CA TRP A 281 9.20 -12.95 -11.44
C TRP A 281 8.37 -12.04 -12.35
N ILE A 282 7.11 -11.75 -12.00
CA ILE A 282 6.22 -10.91 -12.81
C ILE A 282 5.93 -9.58 -12.11
N LEU A 283 5.48 -9.62 -10.86
CA LEU A 283 5.02 -8.43 -10.14
C LEU A 283 6.19 -7.68 -9.50
N GLU A 284 6.94 -8.33 -8.60
CA GLU A 284 7.96 -7.64 -7.81
C GLU A 284 9.12 -7.10 -8.65
N ILE A 285 9.59 -7.88 -9.63
CA ILE A 285 10.62 -7.42 -10.57
C ILE A 285 10.06 -6.51 -11.69
N GLY A 286 8.73 -6.45 -11.84
CA GLY A 286 8.06 -5.63 -12.86
C GLY A 286 8.17 -6.16 -14.30
N TYR A 287 8.29 -7.47 -14.52
CA TYR A 287 8.41 -8.05 -15.86
C TYR A 287 7.10 -7.96 -16.65
N LYS A 288 7.12 -7.29 -17.81
CA LYS A 288 5.94 -7.09 -18.68
C LYS A 288 5.99 -7.84 -20.03
N GLY A 289 6.99 -8.70 -20.22
CA GLY A 289 7.18 -9.43 -21.48
C GLY A 289 6.29 -10.66 -21.63
N TRP A 290 6.75 -11.62 -22.43
CA TRP A 290 6.01 -12.85 -22.75
C TRP A 290 5.99 -13.83 -21.58
N VAL A 291 4.81 -14.35 -21.30
CA VAL A 291 4.59 -15.48 -20.39
C VAL A 291 4.04 -16.63 -21.23
N SER A 292 4.67 -17.80 -21.17
CA SER A 292 4.31 -18.99 -21.94
C SER A 292 3.94 -20.15 -21.03
N MET A 293 3.11 -21.08 -21.51
CA MET A 293 2.75 -22.31 -20.81
C MET A 293 3.49 -23.52 -21.38
N GLU A 294 4.35 -24.17 -20.57
CA GLU A 294 5.18 -25.30 -21.01
C GLU A 294 4.89 -26.60 -20.24
N ILE A 295 4.05 -27.47 -20.82
CA ILE A 295 3.40 -28.57 -20.11
C ILE A 295 3.84 -29.91 -20.65
N PHE A 296 4.20 -30.82 -19.74
CA PHE A 296 4.62 -32.18 -20.05
C PHE A 296 3.81 -33.20 -19.24
N ASP A 297 2.49 -33.14 -19.41
CA ASP A 297 1.56 -34.01 -18.72
C ASP A 297 1.34 -35.32 -19.48
N ARG A 298 1.68 -36.46 -18.87
CA ARG A 298 1.49 -37.79 -19.46
C ARG A 298 0.05 -38.05 -19.94
N ARG A 299 -0.96 -37.45 -19.30
CA ARG A 299 -2.39 -37.62 -19.64
C ARG A 299 -2.70 -37.09 -21.03
N MET A 300 -1.93 -36.10 -21.50
CA MET A 300 -2.10 -35.48 -22.82
C MET A 300 -1.61 -36.36 -23.97
N ARG A 301 -1.04 -37.54 -23.67
CA ARG A 301 -0.73 -38.59 -24.64
C ARG A 301 -1.96 -39.41 -25.00
N ASP A 302 -3.06 -39.28 -24.24
CA ASP A 302 -4.32 -39.90 -24.58
C ASP A 302 -4.95 -39.19 -25.78
N ARG A 303 -5.46 -39.96 -26.75
CA ARG A 303 -6.12 -39.43 -27.95
C ARG A 303 -7.35 -38.59 -27.62
N HIS A 304 -8.01 -38.82 -26.49
CA HIS A 304 -9.19 -38.05 -26.06
C HIS A 304 -8.81 -36.67 -25.51
N SER A 305 -7.54 -36.42 -25.18
CA SER A 305 -7.05 -35.12 -24.73
C SER A 305 -6.77 -34.20 -25.93
N GLN A 306 -7.84 -33.71 -26.54
CA GLN A 306 -7.79 -32.87 -27.75
C GLN A 306 -7.05 -31.54 -27.51
N PRO A 307 -6.37 -30.98 -28.53
CA PRO A 307 -5.65 -29.70 -28.42
C PRO A 307 -6.48 -28.53 -27.88
N GLU A 308 -7.75 -28.45 -28.24
CA GLU A 308 -8.68 -27.41 -27.79
C GLU A 308 -8.92 -27.50 -26.28
N SER A 309 -9.05 -28.72 -25.74
CA SER A 309 -9.21 -28.94 -24.31
C SER A 309 -7.97 -28.50 -23.54
N ALA A 310 -6.78 -28.81 -24.06
CA ALA A 310 -5.51 -28.38 -23.51
C ALA A 310 -5.36 -26.84 -23.53
N ALA A 311 -5.67 -26.21 -24.66
CA ALA A 311 -5.61 -24.76 -24.81
C ALA A 311 -6.51 -24.05 -23.78
N MET A 312 -7.73 -24.55 -23.61
CA MET A 312 -8.70 -24.03 -22.63
C MET A 312 -8.26 -24.26 -21.18
N ARG A 313 -7.63 -25.39 -20.87
CA ARG A 313 -7.02 -25.66 -19.54
C ARG A 313 -5.94 -24.63 -19.22
N GLY A 314 -5.03 -24.34 -20.15
CA GLY A 314 -4.01 -23.32 -19.95
C GLY A 314 -4.60 -21.91 -19.79
N MET A 315 -5.65 -21.54 -20.54
CA MET A 315 -6.33 -20.25 -20.36
C MET A 315 -7.02 -20.14 -19.01
N LYS A 316 -7.63 -21.24 -18.53
CA LYS A 316 -8.24 -21.29 -17.19
C LYS A 316 -7.17 -21.16 -16.10
N SER A 317 -6.06 -21.88 -16.26
CA SER A 317 -4.91 -21.80 -15.35
C SER A 317 -4.35 -20.38 -15.27
N TRP A 318 -4.11 -19.73 -16.42
CA TRP A 318 -3.65 -18.33 -16.46
C TRP A 318 -4.59 -17.38 -15.73
N ARG A 319 -5.90 -17.46 -16.00
CA ARG A 319 -6.91 -16.62 -15.31
C ARG A 319 -6.95 -16.88 -13.81
N THR A 320 -6.78 -18.13 -13.41
CA THR A 320 -6.75 -18.52 -11.98
C THR A 320 -5.52 -17.91 -11.32
N LEU A 321 -4.34 -18.04 -11.94
CA LEU A 321 -3.11 -17.42 -11.44
C LEU A 321 -3.21 -15.90 -11.38
N GLN A 322 -3.78 -15.25 -12.41
CA GLN A 322 -4.04 -13.79 -12.39
C GLN A 322 -4.91 -13.41 -11.19
N LYS A 323 -5.96 -14.18 -10.92
CA LYS A 323 -6.84 -13.94 -9.77
C LYS A 323 -6.11 -14.14 -8.44
N GLU A 324 -5.33 -15.21 -8.29
CA GLU A 324 -4.54 -15.47 -7.07
C GLU A 324 -3.55 -14.33 -6.80
N LEU A 325 -2.88 -13.83 -7.85
CA LEU A 325 -1.97 -12.69 -7.76
C LEU A 325 -2.71 -11.37 -7.44
N GLU A 326 -3.91 -11.16 -7.96
CA GLU A 326 -4.79 -10.03 -7.59
C GLU A 326 -5.34 -10.15 -6.15
N THR A 327 -5.60 -11.37 -5.65
CA THR A 327 -6.04 -11.59 -4.25
C THR A 327 -4.89 -11.53 -3.23
N ASN A 328 -3.66 -11.85 -3.63
CA ASN A 328 -2.48 -11.57 -2.80
C ASN A 328 -2.26 -10.04 -2.66
N GLU A 329 -2.58 -9.26 -3.70
CA GLU A 329 -2.73 -7.80 -3.58
C GLU A 329 -3.85 -7.39 -2.60
N ALA A 330 -4.92 -8.18 -2.41
CA ALA A 330 -5.92 -7.86 -1.39
C ALA A 330 -5.36 -7.94 0.05
N PHE A 331 -4.26 -8.68 0.28
CA PHE A 331 -3.49 -8.63 1.54
C PHE A 331 -2.63 -7.37 1.67
N SER A 332 -2.32 -6.68 0.58
CA SER A 332 -1.69 -5.35 0.62
C SER A 332 -2.68 -4.21 0.83
N LYS A 333 -4.00 -4.46 0.67
CA LYS A 333 -5.09 -3.46 0.79
C LYS A 333 -6.07 -3.67 1.96
N GLY A 334 -5.83 -4.54 2.94
CA GLY A 334 -6.75 -4.64 4.11
C GLY A 334 -6.64 -5.81 5.09
N ALA A 335 -5.76 -6.79 4.90
CA ALA A 335 -5.47 -7.76 5.96
C ALA A 335 -4.46 -7.12 6.95
N PRO A 336 -4.64 -7.24 8.29
CA PRO A 336 -3.67 -6.71 9.23
C PRO A 336 -2.30 -7.29 8.91
N ARG A 337 -1.34 -6.43 8.57
CA ARG A 337 0.10 -6.76 8.41
C ARG A 337 0.63 -7.65 9.55
N LEU A 338 0.00 -7.55 10.72
CA LEU A 338 0.18 -8.39 11.91
C LEU A 338 -0.08 -9.91 11.66
N LEU A 339 -1.04 -10.31 10.82
CA LEU A 339 -1.33 -11.72 10.51
C LEU A 339 -0.25 -12.35 9.63
N LEU A 340 0.22 -11.59 8.63
CA LEU A 340 1.39 -11.98 7.84
C LEU A 340 2.61 -12.07 8.76
N GLU A 341 2.81 -11.10 9.65
CA GLU A 341 3.92 -11.10 10.61
C GLU A 341 3.81 -12.25 11.65
N ILE A 342 2.62 -12.63 12.12
CA ILE A 342 2.41 -13.79 13.01
C ILE A 342 2.67 -15.10 12.25
N ALA A 343 2.16 -15.22 11.02
CA ALA A 343 2.38 -16.38 10.14
C ALA A 343 3.84 -16.53 9.68
N GLN A 344 4.59 -15.42 9.62
CA GLN A 344 5.97 -15.36 9.16
C GLN A 344 7.00 -15.26 10.32
N SER A 345 6.56 -15.12 11.58
CA SER A 345 7.45 -14.95 12.75
C SER A 345 7.47 -16.20 13.64
N PRO A 346 8.62 -16.94 13.68
CA PRO A 346 8.80 -18.11 14.54
C PRO A 346 8.64 -17.82 16.04
N ARG A 347 8.71 -16.55 16.47
CA ARG A 347 8.58 -16.14 17.88
C ARG A 347 7.13 -16.01 18.35
N LEU A 348 6.18 -15.88 17.42
CA LEU A 348 4.76 -15.69 17.73
C LEU A 348 3.94 -16.99 17.58
N ALA A 349 4.46 -17.97 16.83
CA ALA A 349 3.86 -19.31 16.67
C ALA A 349 3.50 -20.04 17.99
N PRO A 350 4.31 -19.98 19.08
CA PRO A 350 3.96 -20.64 20.34
C PRO A 350 2.73 -20.05 21.04
N TYR A 351 2.45 -18.77 20.82
CA TYR A 351 1.27 -18.11 21.40
C TYR A 351 -0.01 -18.42 20.59
N VAL A 352 0.14 -18.71 19.29
CA VAL A 352 -0.95 -19.24 18.45
C VAL A 352 -1.34 -20.66 18.89
N GLU A 353 -0.34 -21.49 19.23
CA GLU A 353 -0.54 -22.83 19.82
C GLU A 353 -1.25 -22.81 21.18
N GLU A 354 -1.03 -21.76 21.99
CA GLU A 354 -1.65 -21.62 23.31
C GLU A 354 -3.15 -21.24 23.23
N LEU A 355 -3.58 -20.60 22.14
CA LEU A 355 -4.99 -20.26 21.91
C LEU A 355 -5.81 -21.40 21.33
N SER A 356 -5.25 -22.28 20.49
CA SER A 356 -5.99 -23.43 19.98
C SER A 356 -6.00 -24.55 21.02
N SER A 357 -7.17 -25.07 21.39
CA SER A 357 -7.28 -26.20 22.32
C SER A 357 -6.64 -27.51 21.81
N GLU A 358 -6.16 -27.52 20.57
CA GLU A 358 -5.37 -28.59 19.96
C GLU A 358 -4.01 -28.04 19.49
N PRO A 359 -2.92 -28.80 19.63
CA PRO A 359 -1.60 -28.38 19.19
C PRO A 359 -1.60 -28.10 17.68
N PHE A 360 -1.04 -26.95 17.31
CA PHE A 360 -0.84 -26.59 15.91
C PHE A 360 0.32 -27.44 15.37
N ASP A 361 0.05 -28.39 14.46
CA ASP A 361 1.10 -29.05 13.67
C ASP A 361 1.65 -28.06 12.63
N CYS A 362 2.28 -26.98 13.09
CA CYS A 362 3.12 -26.15 12.24
C CYS A 362 4.55 -26.63 12.40
N PRO A 363 5.15 -27.24 11.37
CA PRO A 363 6.56 -27.54 11.42
C PRO A 363 7.28 -26.20 11.60
N GLN A 364 7.98 -26.07 12.72
CA GLN A 364 8.65 -24.85 13.16
C GLN A 364 9.42 -24.22 11.99
N GLY A 365 9.02 -23.00 11.58
CA GLY A 365 9.78 -22.21 10.59
C GLY A 365 9.24 -22.18 9.16
N LEU A 366 8.04 -22.69 8.88
CA LEU A 366 7.40 -22.56 7.55
C LEU A 366 6.49 -21.33 7.47
N CYS A 367 6.38 -20.76 6.27
CA CYS A 367 5.39 -19.75 5.97
C CYS A 367 4.05 -20.44 5.72
N LEU A 368 2.97 -19.97 6.35
CA LEU A 368 1.65 -20.56 6.12
C LEU A 368 1.18 -20.27 4.68
N THR A 369 0.77 -21.30 3.93
CA THR A 369 0.08 -21.15 2.63
C THR A 369 -1.27 -20.45 2.82
N TRP A 370 -1.93 -20.00 1.75
CA TRP A 370 -3.29 -19.42 1.81
C TRP A 370 -4.26 -20.30 2.62
N ASP A 371 -4.37 -21.58 2.24
CA ASP A 371 -5.26 -22.53 2.91
C ASP A 371 -4.84 -22.81 4.37
N SER A 372 -3.54 -22.86 4.65
CA SER A 372 -3.03 -23.07 6.01
C SER A 372 -3.26 -21.84 6.89
N SER A 373 -3.18 -20.65 6.30
CA SER A 373 -3.48 -19.37 6.94
C SER A 373 -4.98 -19.27 7.25
N LEU A 374 -5.85 -19.56 6.28
CA LEU A 374 -7.30 -19.62 6.49
C LEU A 374 -7.70 -20.69 7.52
N GLN A 375 -7.05 -21.84 7.52
CA GLN A 375 -7.30 -22.89 8.51
C GLN A 375 -6.81 -22.49 9.91
N CYS A 376 -5.69 -21.79 10.01
CA CYS A 376 -5.19 -21.19 11.25
C CYS A 376 -6.15 -20.13 11.78
N ILE A 377 -6.56 -19.20 10.92
CA ILE A 377 -7.54 -18.14 11.22
C ILE A 377 -8.86 -18.76 11.67
N ARG A 378 -9.38 -19.76 10.96
CA ARG A 378 -10.58 -20.51 11.36
C ARG A 378 -10.46 -21.07 12.77
N ARG A 379 -9.33 -21.70 13.09
CA ARG A 379 -9.11 -22.31 14.41
C ARG A 379 -8.97 -21.26 15.51
N LEU A 380 -8.28 -20.15 15.23
CA LEU A 380 -8.19 -19.00 16.13
C LEU A 380 -9.56 -18.37 16.39
N VAL A 381 -10.37 -18.22 15.34
CA VAL A 381 -11.76 -17.75 15.43
C VAL A 381 -12.63 -18.74 16.21
N GLN A 382 -12.46 -20.05 16.00
CA GLN A 382 -13.19 -21.10 16.75
C GLN A 382 -12.80 -21.18 18.23
N ALA A 383 -11.53 -20.91 18.56
CA ALA A 383 -11.05 -20.92 19.92
C ALA A 383 -11.29 -19.59 20.66
N SER A 384 -11.63 -18.54 19.91
CA SER A 384 -11.96 -17.23 20.45
C SER A 384 -13.16 -17.31 21.39
N ARG A 385 -13.05 -16.69 22.56
CA ARG A 385 -14.18 -16.49 23.49
C ARG A 385 -15.10 -15.34 23.07
N ILE A 386 -14.70 -14.61 22.04
CA ILE A 386 -15.41 -13.43 21.53
C ILE A 386 -16.44 -13.85 20.45
N VAL A 387 -16.07 -14.82 19.61
CA VAL A 387 -16.84 -15.29 18.45
C VAL A 387 -17.65 -16.53 18.84
N GLU A 388 -18.95 -16.52 18.57
CA GLU A 388 -19.81 -17.68 18.81
C GLU A 388 -19.64 -18.72 17.69
N TYR A 389 -19.87 -20.00 18.00
CA TYR A 389 -19.62 -21.09 17.07
C TYR A 389 -20.36 -20.94 15.72
N GLU A 390 -21.56 -20.36 15.74
CA GLU A 390 -22.37 -20.13 14.53
C GLU A 390 -21.82 -18.99 13.65
N GLU A 391 -21.04 -18.06 14.22
CA GLU A 391 -20.49 -16.86 13.55
C GLU A 391 -19.15 -17.13 12.86
N VAL A 392 -18.50 -18.27 13.14
CA VAL A 392 -17.15 -18.63 12.66
C VAL A 392 -17.02 -18.53 11.14
N TRP A 393 -18.04 -18.95 10.39
CA TRP A 393 -18.00 -18.96 8.93
C TRP A 393 -18.10 -17.56 8.33
N ASP A 394 -18.90 -16.69 8.94
CA ASP A 394 -19.02 -15.29 8.52
C ASP A 394 -17.69 -14.56 8.77
N TRP A 395 -16.99 -14.90 9.86
CA TRP A 395 -15.63 -14.43 10.15
C TRP A 395 -14.58 -14.91 9.17
N MET A 396 -14.61 -16.19 8.82
CA MET A 396 -13.72 -16.72 7.79
C MET A 396 -13.95 -16.06 6.45
N HIS A 397 -15.22 -15.80 6.10
CA HIS A 397 -15.57 -15.12 4.87
C HIS A 397 -15.03 -13.69 4.88
N ALA A 398 -15.28 -12.95 5.96
CA ALA A 398 -14.82 -11.58 6.11
C ALA A 398 -13.29 -11.48 5.93
N VAL A 399 -12.53 -12.29 6.69
CA VAL A 399 -11.06 -12.28 6.65
C VAL A 399 -10.53 -12.68 5.27
N ALA A 400 -11.19 -13.63 4.59
CA ALA A 400 -10.84 -14.02 3.23
C ALA A 400 -11.16 -12.93 2.19
N THR A 401 -12.11 -12.03 2.48
CA THR A 401 -12.51 -10.92 1.61
C THR A 401 -11.89 -9.57 2.00
N GLY A 402 -10.95 -9.54 2.95
CA GLY A 402 -10.35 -8.30 3.44
C GLY A 402 -11.31 -7.42 4.25
N THR A 403 -12.40 -7.98 4.75
CA THR A 403 -13.37 -7.31 5.62
C THR A 403 -13.28 -7.92 7.04
N GLY A 404 -13.38 -7.16 8.11
CA GLY A 404 -13.29 -7.67 9.49
C GLY A 404 -11.87 -7.77 10.09
N GLY A 405 -10.86 -7.16 9.46
CA GLY A 405 -9.49 -7.07 10.00
C GLY A 405 -9.43 -6.46 11.41
N ALA A 406 -10.31 -5.50 11.72
CA ALA A 406 -10.40 -4.86 13.02
C ALA A 406 -10.75 -5.82 14.16
N ALA A 407 -11.72 -6.71 13.95
CA ALA A 407 -12.18 -7.65 14.99
C ALA A 407 -11.27 -8.87 15.13
N LEU A 408 -10.63 -9.32 14.06
CA LEU A 408 -9.53 -10.28 14.16
C LEU A 408 -8.35 -9.69 14.94
N ALA A 409 -8.00 -8.43 14.73
CA ALA A 409 -7.00 -7.74 15.54
C ALA A 409 -7.42 -7.62 17.02
N LEU A 410 -8.70 -7.36 17.31
CA LEU A 410 -9.22 -7.37 18.69
C LEU A 410 -9.17 -8.77 19.33
N ALA A 411 -9.43 -9.83 18.56
CA ALA A 411 -9.29 -11.21 19.02
C ALA A 411 -7.82 -11.56 19.31
N LEU A 412 -6.89 -11.11 18.46
CA LEU A 412 -5.45 -11.30 18.65
C LEU A 412 -4.85 -10.41 19.75
N GLY A 413 -5.50 -9.30 20.11
CA GLY A 413 -5.13 -8.48 21.26
C GLY A 413 -5.16 -9.24 22.60
N GLN A 414 -5.77 -10.43 22.64
CA GLN A 414 -5.73 -11.36 23.78
C GLN A 414 -4.36 -12.03 23.97
N LEU A 415 -3.49 -11.99 22.96
CA LEU A 415 -2.32 -12.87 22.90
C LEU A 415 -1.19 -12.51 23.87
N THR A 416 -0.96 -11.25 24.24
CA THR A 416 0.21 -10.87 25.08
C THR A 416 0.10 -9.41 25.55
N GLU A 417 1.07 -8.92 26.33
CA GLU A 417 1.34 -7.53 26.74
C GLU A 417 1.48 -6.51 25.57
N LEU A 418 0.59 -6.57 24.59
CA LEU A 418 0.54 -5.74 23.40
C LEU A 418 0.35 -4.30 23.87
N LYS A 419 1.34 -3.46 23.56
CA LYS A 419 1.37 -2.04 23.92
C LYS A 419 0.83 -1.16 22.80
N SER A 420 0.97 -1.56 21.53
CA SER A 420 0.56 -0.74 20.38
C SER A 420 -0.17 -1.55 19.33
N MET A 421 -1.25 -1.00 18.76
CA MET A 421 -2.10 -1.64 17.74
C MET A 421 -2.46 -0.66 16.63
N GLU A 422 -2.49 -1.13 15.38
CA GLU A 422 -2.98 -0.39 14.21
C GLU A 422 -4.09 -1.22 13.56
N LEU A 423 -5.24 -0.59 13.34
CA LEU A 423 -6.48 -1.20 12.83
C LEU A 423 -6.82 -0.54 11.49
N GLU A 424 -7.04 -1.34 10.46
CA GLU A 424 -7.64 -0.88 9.20
C GLU A 424 -9.13 -1.23 9.23
N VAL A 425 -9.97 -0.23 8.97
CA VAL A 425 -11.43 -0.34 9.04
C VAL A 425 -12.02 0.06 7.69
N ASN A 426 -12.67 -0.90 7.04
CA ASN A 426 -13.43 -0.69 5.80
C ASN A 426 -14.91 -0.36 6.10
N ALA A 427 -15.63 0.22 5.13
CA ALA A 427 -17.04 0.55 5.19
C ALA A 427 -17.98 -0.68 5.36
N TYR A 428 -17.48 -1.91 5.21
CA TYR A 428 -18.27 -3.16 5.37
C TYR A 428 -17.85 -4.02 6.56
N ASP A 429 -16.93 -3.55 7.40
CA ASP A 429 -16.43 -4.36 8.52
C ASP A 429 -17.49 -4.54 9.61
N ILE A 430 -17.85 -5.79 9.95
CA ILE A 430 -18.70 -6.05 11.11
C ILE A 430 -17.85 -5.95 12.39
N ILE A 431 -18.08 -4.93 13.21
CA ILE A 431 -17.21 -4.59 14.36
C ILE A 431 -17.94 -4.74 15.72
N PHE A 432 -19.25 -4.55 15.74
CA PHE A 432 -20.03 -4.19 16.93
C PHE A 432 -20.17 -5.21 18.06
N PRO A 433 -20.36 -6.53 17.83
CA PRO A 433 -20.63 -7.47 18.94
C PRO A 433 -19.43 -7.71 19.89
N TYR A 434 -18.23 -7.35 19.45
CA TYR A 434 -17.03 -8.07 19.88
C TYR A 434 -16.06 -7.24 20.72
N VAL A 435 -16.09 -5.93 20.58
CA VAL A 435 -15.23 -5.00 21.34
C VAL A 435 -15.44 -5.11 22.86
N PRO A 436 -16.67 -5.26 23.39
CA PRO A 436 -16.89 -5.45 24.83
C PRO A 436 -16.38 -6.79 25.38
N ARG A 437 -16.24 -7.80 24.51
CA ARG A 437 -15.86 -9.17 24.88
C ARG A 437 -14.33 -9.34 24.93
N ALA A 438 -13.55 -8.35 24.49
CA ALA A 438 -12.10 -8.42 24.36
C ALA A 438 -11.34 -7.91 25.62
N PRO A 439 -10.48 -8.72 26.27
CA PRO A 439 -9.67 -8.32 27.41
C PRO A 439 -8.40 -7.54 26.98
N LEU A 440 -8.55 -6.26 26.62
CA LEU A 440 -7.49 -5.41 26.06
C LEU A 440 -6.71 -4.60 27.12
N SER A 441 -6.34 -5.22 28.24
CA SER A 441 -5.87 -4.49 29.43
C SER A 441 -4.46 -3.89 29.36
N SER A 442 -3.63 -4.23 28.36
CA SER A 442 -2.23 -3.79 28.26
C SER A 442 -1.95 -2.76 27.15
N LEU A 443 -2.92 -2.49 26.27
CA LEU A 443 -2.74 -1.59 25.13
C LEU A 443 -2.54 -0.15 25.60
N THR A 444 -1.45 0.49 25.15
CA THR A 444 -1.12 1.89 25.41
C THR A 444 -1.31 2.79 24.19
N ASP A 445 -1.27 2.26 22.97
CA ASP A 445 -1.33 3.04 21.73
C ASP A 445 -2.22 2.33 20.70
N VAL A 446 -3.23 3.02 20.17
CA VAL A 446 -4.11 2.50 19.13
C VAL A 446 -4.22 3.49 17.98
N ARG A 447 -4.06 3.01 16.75
CA ARG A 447 -4.36 3.73 15.52
C ARG A 447 -5.46 3.03 14.76
N VAL A 448 -6.39 3.79 14.19
CA VAL A 448 -7.49 3.31 13.35
C VAL A 448 -7.44 4.07 12.03
N ASN A 449 -7.19 3.37 10.94
CA ASN A 449 -7.17 3.88 9.58
C ASN A 449 -8.49 3.49 8.91
N PHE A 450 -9.25 4.49 8.47
CA PHE A 450 -10.49 4.27 7.74
C PHE A 450 -10.19 4.33 6.24
N LEU A 451 -10.49 3.26 5.51
CA LEU A 451 -10.24 3.18 4.07
C LEU A 451 -11.49 3.62 3.29
N SER A 452 -11.34 4.58 2.38
CA SER A 452 -12.37 4.96 1.41
C SER A 452 -12.13 4.23 0.06
N TYR A 453 -13.21 3.97 -0.70
CA TYR A 453 -13.16 3.22 -1.95
C TYR A 453 -12.17 3.80 -2.99
N ASP A 454 -11.48 2.89 -3.69
CA ASP A 454 -10.62 3.07 -4.87
C ASP A 454 -9.34 3.93 -4.71
N HIS A 455 -8.27 3.29 -4.22
CA HIS A 455 -6.92 3.56 -4.73
C HIS A 455 -6.61 2.58 -5.88
N ASP A 456 -7.31 2.77 -7.00
CA ASP A 456 -6.90 2.32 -8.32
C ASP A 456 -6.80 3.56 -9.20
N GLU A 457 -5.72 4.33 -9.08
CA GLU A 457 -5.23 5.23 -10.13
C GLU A 457 -3.79 5.68 -9.79
N GLU A 458 -2.84 5.19 -10.60
CA GLU A 458 -1.56 5.80 -11.00
C GLU A 458 -0.85 6.75 -10.01
N GLU A 459 -0.07 6.22 -9.06
CA GLU A 459 1.07 7.00 -8.52
C GLU A 459 2.25 6.90 -9.47
N GLY A 460 2.15 7.63 -10.58
CA GLY A 460 3.34 8.13 -11.28
C GLY A 460 4.04 9.16 -10.40
N ASP A 461 5.37 9.08 -10.35
CA ASP A 461 6.25 10.11 -9.80
C ASP A 461 6.05 11.43 -10.56
N ASP A 462 5.00 12.19 -10.25
CA ASP A 462 4.83 13.55 -10.73
C ASP A 462 4.85 14.52 -9.56
N GLU A 463 5.97 15.24 -9.49
CA GLU A 463 6.09 16.52 -8.81
C GLU A 463 4.82 17.35 -9.01
N TRP A 464 4.03 17.51 -7.95
CA TRP A 464 3.17 18.67 -7.64
C TRP A 464 2.72 19.52 -8.85
N ASN A 465 2.08 18.89 -9.83
CA ASN A 465 1.41 19.58 -10.93
C ASN A 465 -0.10 19.39 -10.72
N GLY A 466 -0.73 20.44 -10.19
CA GLY A 466 -2.15 20.46 -9.94
C GLY A 466 -2.95 20.38 -11.24
N SER A 467 -3.73 19.31 -11.39
CA SER A 467 -4.90 19.28 -12.27
C SER A 467 -5.88 18.13 -12.01
N GLU A 468 -5.99 17.61 -10.79
CA GLU A 468 -7.19 16.80 -10.46
C GLU A 468 -8.34 17.73 -10.10
N SER A 469 -9.44 17.61 -10.83
CA SER A 469 -10.63 18.44 -10.62
C SER A 469 -11.27 18.07 -9.27
N SER A 470 -11.78 19.07 -8.54
CA SER A 470 -12.44 18.85 -7.24
C SER A 470 -13.77 18.06 -7.35
N GLU A 471 -14.27 17.86 -8.57
CA GLU A 471 -15.47 17.09 -8.88
C GLU A 471 -15.21 15.58 -8.87
N ASP A 472 -14.08 15.10 -9.41
CA ASP A 472 -13.76 13.66 -9.49
C ASP A 472 -13.62 13.02 -8.10
N ARG A 473 -12.86 13.68 -7.20
CA ARG A 473 -12.76 13.23 -5.79
C ARG A 473 -14.11 13.30 -5.07
N ARG A 474 -15.05 14.15 -5.51
CA ARG A 474 -16.35 14.35 -4.86
C ARG A 474 -17.37 13.29 -5.29
N GLU A 475 -17.31 12.81 -6.53
CA GLU A 475 -18.10 11.68 -7.02
C GLU A 475 -17.67 10.34 -6.39
N GLN A 476 -16.37 10.11 -6.21
CA GLN A 476 -15.85 8.96 -5.45
C GLN A 476 -16.36 8.93 -4.00
N ARG A 477 -16.46 10.11 -3.35
CA ARG A 477 -16.98 10.25 -1.96
C ARG A 477 -18.48 10.04 -1.82
N LEU A 478 -19.27 10.26 -2.89
CA LEU A 478 -20.71 10.05 -2.88
C LEU A 478 -21.09 8.55 -2.88
N GLN A 479 -20.17 7.66 -3.27
CA GLN A 479 -20.40 6.20 -3.26
C GLN A 479 -20.07 5.55 -1.92
N ALA A 480 -19.36 6.24 -1.00
CA ALA A 480 -19.06 5.78 0.36
C ALA A 480 -20.20 6.08 1.35
N VAL A 481 -21.46 5.78 0.97
CA VAL A 481 -22.58 5.85 1.90
C VAL A 481 -22.48 4.67 2.86
N ILE A 482 -21.81 4.90 3.99
CA ILE A 482 -21.82 4.01 5.13
C ILE A 482 -23.29 3.83 5.56
N GLY A 483 -23.79 2.59 5.56
CA GLY A 483 -25.11 2.28 6.11
C GLY A 483 -25.19 2.70 7.58
N GLU A 484 -26.35 3.20 8.01
CA GLU A 484 -26.58 3.80 9.34
C GLU A 484 -26.06 2.95 10.51
N ASP A 485 -26.18 1.62 10.39
CA ASP A 485 -25.72 0.65 11.39
C ASP A 485 -24.20 0.67 11.56
N HIS A 486 -23.43 0.79 10.48
CA HIS A 486 -21.96 0.70 10.49
C HIS A 486 -21.30 1.87 11.23
N PHE A 487 -21.85 3.08 11.09
CA PHE A 487 -21.39 4.25 11.85
C PHE A 487 -21.51 4.04 13.37
N GLN A 488 -22.61 3.43 13.84
CA GLN A 488 -22.77 3.09 15.25
C GLN A 488 -21.71 2.10 15.73
N GLN A 489 -21.34 1.13 14.89
CA GLN A 489 -20.29 0.16 15.20
C GLN A 489 -18.94 0.84 15.39
N ILE A 490 -18.59 1.77 14.50
CA ILE A 490 -17.35 2.52 14.60
C ILE A 490 -17.35 3.37 15.88
N ILE A 491 -18.39 4.14 16.16
CA ILE A 491 -18.45 4.96 17.38
C ILE A 491 -18.32 4.11 18.65
N ARG A 492 -18.97 2.94 18.68
CA ARG A 492 -18.86 2.03 19.82
C ARG A 492 -17.47 1.44 19.97
N LEU A 493 -16.83 1.03 18.87
CA LEU A 493 -15.44 0.59 18.88
C LEU A 493 -14.54 1.66 19.48
N LEU A 494 -14.61 2.88 18.95
CA LEU A 494 -13.79 4.00 19.41
C LEU A 494 -14.06 4.33 20.88
N THR A 495 -15.33 4.28 21.31
CA THR A 495 -15.71 4.50 22.72
C THR A 495 -15.17 3.41 23.64
N ALA A 496 -15.27 2.14 23.24
CA ALA A 496 -14.77 1.03 24.04
C ALA A 496 -13.24 1.04 24.15
N LEU A 497 -12.53 1.32 23.06
CA LEU A 497 -11.07 1.53 23.06
C LEU A 497 -10.68 2.68 23.99
N ALA A 498 -11.35 3.83 23.87
CA ALA A 498 -11.09 5.00 24.69
C ALA A 498 -11.27 4.73 26.20
N ARG A 499 -12.08 3.74 26.59
CA ARG A 499 -12.31 3.37 28.00
C ARG A 499 -11.29 2.37 28.57
N LEU A 500 -10.33 1.91 27.78
CA LEU A 500 -9.31 0.99 28.26
C LEU A 500 -8.38 1.67 29.29
N PRO A 501 -8.10 1.03 30.45
CA PRO A 501 -7.29 1.64 31.52
C PRO A 501 -5.82 1.90 31.18
N ALA A 502 -5.24 1.08 30.30
CA ALA A 502 -3.85 1.23 29.89
C ALA A 502 -3.69 2.17 28.69
N LEU A 503 -4.75 2.44 27.92
CA LEU A 503 -4.65 3.17 26.66
C LEU A 503 -4.22 4.60 26.92
N LYS A 504 -3.20 5.07 26.22
CA LYS A 504 -2.65 6.42 26.30
C LYS A 504 -2.94 7.23 25.05
N ASN A 505 -2.83 6.64 23.88
CA ASN A 505 -2.97 7.34 22.61
C ASN A 505 -3.99 6.64 21.71
N LEU A 506 -4.92 7.41 21.16
CA LEU A 506 -5.87 6.97 20.14
C LEU A 506 -5.77 7.87 18.91
N SER A 507 -5.43 7.32 17.75
CA SER A 507 -5.32 8.04 16.49
C SER A 507 -6.33 7.52 15.48
N LEU A 508 -7.07 8.43 14.85
CA LEU A 508 -8.06 8.17 13.82
C LEU A 508 -7.57 8.82 12.53
N TRP A 509 -7.41 8.05 11.46
CA TRP A 509 -6.95 8.53 10.16
C TRP A 509 -8.07 8.39 9.13
N ASP A 510 -8.38 9.47 8.41
CA ASP A 510 -9.42 9.54 7.37
C ASP A 510 -10.83 9.17 7.88
N TYR A 511 -11.09 9.46 9.16
CA TYR A 511 -12.37 9.20 9.82
C TYR A 511 -13.42 10.26 9.47
N TYR A 512 -14.63 9.87 9.07
CA TYR A 512 -15.75 10.78 8.81
C TYR A 512 -16.98 10.43 9.64
N SER A 513 -17.55 11.42 10.32
CA SER A 513 -18.69 11.21 11.22
C SER A 513 -20.05 11.10 10.54
N GLN A 514 -20.21 11.56 9.29
CA GLN A 514 -21.48 11.47 8.56
C GLN A 514 -21.23 11.40 7.04
N PRO A 515 -22.15 10.82 6.25
CA PRO A 515 -22.08 10.87 4.78
C PRO A 515 -22.13 12.31 4.26
N VAL A 516 -21.49 12.52 3.11
CA VAL A 516 -21.47 13.82 2.42
C VAL A 516 -22.90 14.25 2.05
N TRP A 517 -23.19 15.55 2.08
CA TRP A 517 -24.49 16.09 1.63
C TRP A 517 -24.88 15.51 0.27
N GLN A 518 -25.97 14.72 0.22
CA GLN A 518 -26.54 14.23 -1.04
C GLN A 518 -27.05 15.42 -1.87
N GLU A 519 -26.86 15.37 -3.19
CA GLU A 519 -27.23 16.46 -4.10
C GLU A 519 -28.74 16.64 -4.29
N ASP A 520 -29.55 15.71 -3.77
CA ASP A 520 -30.98 15.74 -3.96
C ASP A 520 -31.65 16.90 -3.19
N MET A 521 -32.11 17.89 -3.95
CA MET A 521 -32.63 19.19 -3.48
C MET A 521 -33.95 19.11 -2.70
N SER A 522 -34.51 17.91 -2.50
CA SER A 522 -35.84 17.69 -1.93
C SER A 522 -35.85 17.12 -0.50
N ALA A 523 -34.73 16.58 -0.01
CA ALA A 523 -34.63 16.03 1.34
C ALA A 523 -34.12 17.09 2.32
N GLN A 524 -35.03 17.96 2.76
CA GLN A 524 -34.79 18.94 3.81
C GLN A 524 -34.70 18.31 5.22
N SER A 525 -34.47 17.01 5.34
CA SER A 525 -34.25 16.34 6.61
C SER A 525 -32.77 16.40 6.94
N SER A 526 -32.42 17.30 7.86
CA SER A 526 -31.23 17.15 8.70
C SER A 526 -31.33 15.78 9.37
N ILE A 527 -30.65 14.79 8.82
CA ILE A 527 -30.57 13.48 9.43
C ILE A 527 -29.53 13.58 10.55
N THR A 528 -29.90 14.27 11.64
CA THR A 528 -29.29 14.10 12.95
C THR A 528 -30.02 12.95 13.60
N TYR A 529 -29.60 11.74 13.27
CA TYR A 529 -30.22 10.57 13.87
C TYR A 529 -29.91 10.49 15.37
N ASP A 530 -30.98 10.28 16.13
CA ASP A 530 -30.96 10.11 17.56
C ASP A 530 -30.71 8.65 17.93
N TRP A 531 -29.44 8.22 17.95
CA TRP A 531 -29.10 6.83 18.19
C TRP A 531 -28.74 6.57 19.65
N ASP A 532 -29.74 6.43 20.51
CA ASP A 532 -29.58 6.16 21.96
C ASP A 532 -29.38 4.67 22.29
N ASP A 533 -28.75 3.89 21.41
CA ASP A 533 -28.51 2.46 21.62
C ASP A 533 -27.35 2.15 22.59
N ALA A 534 -26.86 3.13 23.35
CA ALA A 534 -25.90 2.91 24.44
C ALA A 534 -26.34 1.85 25.48
N MET A 535 -27.57 1.35 25.34
CA MET A 535 -28.23 0.38 26.17
C MET A 535 -28.72 -0.84 25.38
N ASP A 536 -28.06 -1.26 24.29
CA ASP A 536 -28.26 -2.66 23.86
C ASP A 536 -27.72 -3.56 24.99
N PRO A 537 -28.59 -4.23 25.78
CA PRO A 537 -28.15 -5.02 26.92
C PRO A 537 -27.28 -6.20 26.49
N ALA A 538 -27.32 -6.58 25.21
CA ALA A 538 -26.50 -7.64 24.67
C ALA A 538 -25.00 -7.27 24.60
N TYR A 539 -24.65 -5.97 24.56
CA TYR A 539 -23.27 -5.50 24.32
C TYR A 539 -22.89 -4.27 25.16
N PRO A 540 -22.68 -4.43 26.48
CA PRO A 540 -22.40 -3.31 27.39
C PRO A 540 -20.99 -2.74 27.16
N LEU A 541 -20.84 -1.41 27.13
CA LEU A 541 -19.52 -0.77 27.04
C LEU A 541 -18.66 -1.08 28.29
N PRO A 542 -17.31 -1.11 28.16
CA PRO A 542 -16.41 -1.24 29.30
C PRO A 542 -16.67 -0.16 30.39
N PRO A 543 -16.31 -0.44 31.66
CA PRO A 543 -16.36 0.55 32.73
C PRO A 543 -15.58 1.82 32.37
N ALA A 544 -16.04 2.98 32.83
CA ALA A 544 -15.41 4.28 32.54
C ALA A 544 -14.11 4.52 33.35
N ASN A 545 -13.13 3.63 33.22
CA ASN A 545 -11.81 3.70 33.85
C ASN A 545 -10.72 3.94 32.80
N SER A 546 -10.90 4.97 31.97
CA SER A 546 -9.99 5.29 30.87
C SER A 546 -8.61 5.78 31.36
N GLY A 547 -7.54 5.29 30.72
CA GLY A 547 -6.19 5.82 30.86
C GLY A 547 -5.80 6.88 29.82
N LEU A 548 -6.72 7.23 28.91
CA LEU A 548 -6.46 7.94 27.66
C LEU A 548 -5.89 9.33 27.90
N GLU A 549 -4.80 9.66 27.23
CA GLU A 549 -4.07 10.93 27.38
C GLU A 549 -4.06 11.77 26.10
N SER A 550 -4.15 11.15 24.93
CA SER A 550 -4.11 11.83 23.62
C SER A 550 -5.11 11.24 22.63
N VAL A 551 -5.81 12.12 21.92
CA VAL A 551 -6.64 11.76 20.75
C VAL A 551 -6.20 12.59 19.55
N VAL A 552 -6.00 11.92 18.42
CA VAL A 552 -5.67 12.55 17.13
C VAL A 552 -6.73 12.16 16.11
N VAL A 553 -7.35 13.14 15.47
CA VAL A 553 -8.15 12.96 14.26
C VAL A 553 -7.37 13.59 13.12
N ASP A 554 -6.87 12.74 12.22
CA ASP A 554 -6.02 13.13 11.11
C ASP A 554 -6.76 12.92 9.78
N ARG A 555 -6.61 13.90 8.89
CA ARG A 555 -7.28 14.01 7.58
C ARG A 555 -8.77 13.61 7.58
N GLY A 556 -9.56 14.03 8.57
CA GLY A 556 -10.96 13.59 8.70
C GLY A 556 -11.89 14.59 9.39
N ASN A 557 -13.13 14.18 9.68
CA ASN A 557 -14.09 14.96 10.47
C ASN A 557 -14.74 14.19 11.63
N VAL A 558 -14.99 14.88 12.75
CA VAL A 558 -15.66 14.30 13.92
C VAL A 558 -16.82 15.19 14.38
N SER A 559 -18.00 14.60 14.60
CA SER A 559 -19.13 15.35 15.17
C SER A 559 -18.96 15.55 16.67
N SER A 560 -19.56 16.60 17.22
CA SER A 560 -19.58 16.86 18.66
C SER A 560 -20.19 15.71 19.45
N ARG A 561 -21.23 15.07 18.91
CA ARG A 561 -21.89 13.90 19.50
C ARG A 561 -20.98 12.67 19.47
N ALA A 562 -20.33 12.40 18.34
CA ALA A 562 -19.35 11.32 18.20
C ALA A 562 -18.20 11.48 19.19
N LEU A 563 -17.59 12.67 19.20
CA LEU A 563 -16.47 12.98 20.08
C LEU A 563 -16.88 12.85 21.55
N SER A 564 -18.01 13.44 21.94
CA SER A 564 -18.56 13.38 23.30
C SER A 564 -18.74 11.95 23.79
N ARG A 565 -19.11 11.01 22.91
CA ARG A 565 -19.22 9.59 23.23
C ARG A 565 -17.85 8.95 23.43
N ILE A 566 -16.93 9.17 22.50
CA ILE A 566 -15.58 8.59 22.52
C ILE A 566 -14.84 8.98 23.80
N ILE A 567 -14.83 10.27 24.14
CA ILE A 567 -14.11 10.80 25.30
C ILE A 567 -14.95 10.81 26.59
N GLY A 568 -16.17 10.28 26.54
CA GLY A 568 -17.08 10.23 27.69
C GLY A 568 -16.49 9.42 28.84
N GLY A 569 -16.16 10.10 29.95
CA GLY A 569 -15.50 9.50 31.12
C GLY A 569 -13.97 9.48 31.05
N CYS A 570 -13.35 10.04 30.01
CA CYS A 570 -11.90 10.13 29.84
C CYS A 570 -11.30 11.32 30.60
N SER A 571 -11.30 11.26 31.93
CA SER A 571 -10.82 12.37 32.79
C SER A 571 -9.32 12.68 32.68
N SER A 572 -8.53 11.80 32.07
CA SER A 572 -7.08 11.94 31.90
C SER A 572 -6.65 12.55 30.57
N LEU A 573 -7.58 12.92 29.67
CA LEU A 573 -7.24 13.42 28.34
C LEU A 573 -6.49 14.75 28.44
N LYS A 574 -5.23 14.77 27.99
CA LYS A 574 -4.32 15.93 28.03
C LYS A 574 -4.13 16.57 26.66
N GLN A 575 -4.31 15.83 25.58
CA GLN A 575 -4.00 16.30 24.23
C GLN A 575 -5.11 15.95 23.26
N PHE A 576 -5.47 16.91 22.41
CA PHE A 576 -6.38 16.71 21.29
C PHE A 576 -5.82 17.40 20.05
N LYS A 577 -5.65 16.63 18.97
CA LYS A 577 -5.26 17.14 17.65
C LYS A 577 -6.37 16.84 16.65
N TYR A 578 -6.80 17.87 15.93
CA TYR A 578 -7.84 17.76 14.92
C TYR A 578 -7.38 18.42 13.62
N MET A 579 -6.98 17.58 12.66
CA MET A 579 -6.61 18.00 11.31
C MET A 579 -7.80 17.71 10.40
N VAL A 580 -8.56 18.77 10.12
CA VAL A 580 -9.77 18.69 9.31
C VAL A 580 -9.38 18.69 7.85
N PHE A 581 -9.72 17.62 7.14
CA PHE A 581 -9.63 17.58 5.68
C PHE A 581 -10.99 17.95 5.09
N HIS A 582 -10.99 18.72 4.00
CA HIS A 582 -12.16 19.29 3.32
C HIS A 582 -13.48 18.49 3.47
N THR A 583 -14.45 19.02 4.24
CA THR A 583 -15.83 18.51 4.31
C THR A 583 -16.86 19.65 4.38
N PRO A 584 -17.77 19.79 3.39
CA PRO A 584 -18.89 20.76 3.38
C PRO A 584 -19.71 20.83 4.67
N GLU A 585 -19.71 19.76 5.45
CA GLU A 585 -20.43 19.59 6.70
C GLU A 585 -19.85 20.46 7.82
N VAL A 586 -18.52 20.64 7.84
CA VAL A 586 -17.82 21.41 8.87
C VAL A 586 -17.84 22.91 8.56
N PHE A 587 -17.74 23.27 7.28
CA PHE A 587 -17.59 24.67 6.85
C PHE A 587 -18.86 25.26 6.22
N GLY A 588 -19.77 24.45 5.69
CA GLY A 588 -20.85 24.90 4.81
C GLY A 588 -20.40 24.93 3.34
N LYS A 589 -21.35 25.11 2.41
CA LYS A 589 -21.06 25.07 0.96
C LYS A 589 -21.90 26.06 0.16
N ARG A 590 -21.32 26.59 -0.92
CA ARG A 590 -22.05 27.24 -2.02
C ARG A 590 -21.96 26.39 -3.28
N LEU A 591 -23.09 25.87 -3.78
CA LEU A 591 -23.15 25.22 -5.10
C LEU A 591 -23.43 26.30 -6.16
N GLY A 592 -22.43 26.67 -6.95
CA GLY A 592 -22.56 27.62 -8.05
C GLY A 592 -23.20 28.96 -7.62
N ASP A 593 -24.16 29.44 -8.41
CA ASP A 593 -24.94 30.66 -8.11
C ASP A 593 -26.07 30.44 -7.07
N GLY A 594 -26.17 29.25 -6.49
CA GLY A 594 -27.20 28.90 -5.51
C GLY A 594 -27.01 29.54 -4.12
N PRO A 595 -28.04 29.43 -3.24
CA PRO A 595 -27.98 29.92 -1.86
C PRO A 595 -26.94 29.15 -1.05
N TYR A 596 -26.27 29.86 -0.15
CA TYR A 596 -25.28 29.30 0.77
C TYR A 596 -25.94 28.33 1.76
N ARG A 597 -25.30 27.18 1.97
CA ARG A 597 -25.68 26.15 2.94
C ARG A 597 -24.78 26.25 4.17
N ASN A 598 -25.39 26.42 5.35
CA ASN A 598 -24.68 26.50 6.63
C ASN A 598 -24.01 25.15 6.97
N PRO A 599 -22.92 25.16 7.77
CA PRO A 599 -22.35 23.92 8.31
C PRO A 599 -23.39 23.16 9.15
N LEU A 600 -23.21 21.84 9.27
CA LEU A 600 -24.04 21.03 10.13
C LEU A 600 -23.76 21.42 11.59
N PRO A 601 -24.79 21.73 12.40
CA PRO A 601 -24.60 22.25 13.76
C PRO A 601 -23.66 21.39 14.62
N GLU A 602 -23.75 20.06 14.52
CA GLU A 602 -22.93 19.12 15.29
C GLU A 602 -21.51 18.92 14.73
N MET A 603 -21.24 19.31 13.48
CA MET A 603 -19.92 19.16 12.83
C MET A 603 -19.07 20.42 12.91
N SER A 604 -19.64 21.54 13.35
CA SER A 604 -18.92 22.79 13.51
C SER A 604 -17.74 22.63 14.50
N ILE A 605 -16.64 23.33 14.23
CA ILE A 605 -15.48 23.36 15.15
C ILE A 605 -15.90 23.82 16.56
N GLU A 606 -16.89 24.71 16.65
CA GLU A 606 -17.45 25.17 17.91
C GLU A 606 -18.10 24.01 18.68
N ALA A 607 -18.95 23.22 18.01
CA ALA A 607 -19.60 22.08 18.64
C ALA A 607 -18.58 21.03 19.11
N VAL A 608 -17.53 20.77 18.31
CA VAL A 608 -16.40 19.89 18.71
C VAL A 608 -15.69 20.43 19.95
N CYS A 609 -15.42 21.74 20.01
CA CYS A 609 -14.80 22.37 21.18
C CYS A 609 -15.71 22.38 22.41
N ILE A 610 -17.03 22.54 22.24
CA ILE A 610 -18.00 22.41 23.33
C ILE A 610 -18.01 20.97 23.89
N ALA A 611 -17.91 19.95 23.03
CA ALA A 611 -17.77 18.57 23.47
C ALA A 611 -16.46 18.37 24.26
N LEU A 612 -15.34 18.91 23.79
CA LEU A 612 -14.07 18.89 24.55
C LEU A 612 -14.20 19.60 25.89
N LEU A 613 -14.78 20.80 25.93
CA LEU A 613 -15.02 21.54 27.17
C LEU A 613 -15.83 20.73 28.16
N THR A 614 -16.86 20.03 27.69
CA THR A 614 -17.75 19.22 28.53
C THR A 614 -16.99 18.11 29.26
N HIS A 615 -16.06 17.44 28.59
CA HIS A 615 -15.37 16.24 29.14
C HIS A 615 -13.97 16.50 29.67
N THR A 616 -13.29 17.55 29.21
CA THR A 616 -11.84 17.73 29.40
C THR A 616 -11.45 19.09 29.97
N LYS A 617 -12.43 19.86 30.47
CA LYS A 617 -12.27 21.18 31.11
C LYS A 617 -11.08 21.29 32.06
N PHE A 618 -10.85 20.23 32.84
CA PHE A 618 -9.85 20.18 33.92
C PHE A 618 -8.64 19.31 33.59
N SER A 619 -8.52 18.79 32.37
CA SER A 619 -7.47 17.83 31.99
C SER A 619 -6.69 18.24 30.74
N LEU A 620 -7.38 18.85 29.75
CA LEU A 620 -6.79 19.21 28.47
C LEU A 620 -5.69 20.26 28.64
N ARG A 621 -4.51 19.94 28.11
CA ARG A 621 -3.31 20.80 28.13
C ARG A 621 -2.92 21.29 26.75
N HIS A 622 -3.05 20.44 25.73
CA HIS A 622 -2.69 20.80 24.35
C HIS A 622 -3.90 20.62 23.44
N LEU A 623 -4.25 21.69 22.73
CA LEU A 623 -5.25 21.68 21.69
C LEU A 623 -4.61 22.13 20.38
N HIS A 624 -4.72 21.30 19.35
CA HIS A 624 -4.27 21.60 17.99
C HIS A 624 -5.46 21.43 17.05
N ILE A 625 -5.81 22.49 16.33
CA ILE A 625 -6.83 22.48 15.29
C ILE A 625 -6.16 22.97 14.02
N GLU A 626 -6.29 22.19 12.95
CA GLU A 626 -5.67 22.49 11.66
C GLU A 626 -6.66 22.25 10.52
N LEU A 627 -6.72 23.17 9.56
CA LEU A 627 -7.69 23.18 8.47
C LEU A 627 -6.96 23.01 7.14
N MET A 628 -7.02 21.81 6.57
CA MET A 628 -6.34 21.46 5.33
C MET A 628 -7.20 21.89 4.10
N GLU A 629 -6.56 22.54 3.13
CA GLU A 629 -7.10 22.82 1.78
C GLU A 629 -8.49 23.48 1.62
N TYR A 630 -8.73 24.67 2.19
CA TYR A 630 -9.93 25.46 1.82
C TYR A 630 -9.84 26.06 0.39
N GLY A 631 -8.62 26.34 -0.10
CA GLY A 631 -8.38 27.06 -1.37
C GLY A 631 -8.67 26.29 -2.67
N SER A 632 -8.86 24.97 -2.63
CA SER A 632 -9.11 24.15 -3.82
C SER A 632 -10.57 24.18 -4.29
N ILE A 633 -11.52 24.64 -3.47
CA ILE A 633 -12.97 24.63 -3.78
C ILE A 633 -13.35 25.56 -4.92
N CYS A 634 -12.69 26.71 -5.08
CA CYS A 634 -13.08 27.63 -6.15
C CYS A 634 -12.32 27.44 -7.46
N GLY A 635 -11.34 26.53 -7.54
CA GLY A 635 -10.53 26.31 -8.75
C GLY A 635 -9.79 27.56 -9.25
N CYS A 636 -9.81 28.66 -8.51
CA CYS A 636 -9.26 29.95 -8.89
C CYS A 636 -8.22 30.39 -7.86
N ARG A 637 -6.97 30.55 -8.26
CA ARG A 637 -5.92 31.24 -7.49
C ARG A 637 -6.14 32.77 -7.38
N HIS A 638 -7.37 33.28 -7.52
CA HIS A 638 -7.62 34.72 -7.68
C HIS A 638 -8.63 35.28 -6.67
N GLU A 639 -8.52 36.60 -6.47
CA GLU A 639 -9.26 37.50 -5.57
C GLU A 639 -10.80 37.34 -5.42
N PRO A 640 -11.61 36.80 -6.38
CA PRO A 640 -13.07 36.79 -6.21
C PRO A 640 -13.59 35.92 -5.06
N CYS A 641 -12.86 34.87 -4.67
CA CYS A 641 -13.18 34.01 -3.52
C CYS A 641 -12.80 34.65 -2.18
N LEU A 642 -11.99 35.72 -2.24
CA LEU A 642 -11.40 36.45 -1.13
C LEU A 642 -11.95 37.89 -1.04
N LYS A 643 -13.05 38.20 -1.76
CA LYS A 643 -13.64 39.56 -1.76
C LYS A 643 -14.06 39.94 -0.33
N PRO A 644 -13.38 40.92 0.31
CA PRO A 644 -13.54 41.24 1.73
C PRO A 644 -14.85 41.97 2.08
N TYR A 645 -15.75 42.16 1.11
CA TYR A 645 -16.94 43.01 1.22
C TYR A 645 -18.23 42.27 1.60
N ARG A 646 -18.18 40.97 1.94
CA ARG A 646 -19.31 40.24 2.51
C ARG A 646 -18.86 39.52 3.79
N PRO A 647 -19.75 39.36 4.79
CA PRO A 647 -19.40 38.72 6.05
C PRO A 647 -18.81 37.35 5.74
N TYR A 648 -17.52 37.19 6.02
CA TYR A 648 -16.86 35.90 5.95
C TYR A 648 -17.68 34.90 6.78
N MET A 649 -17.83 33.69 6.25
CA MET A 649 -18.63 32.62 6.86
C MET A 649 -18.24 32.48 8.33
N SER A 650 -19.13 32.82 9.24
CA SER A 650 -18.99 32.33 10.62
C SER A 650 -19.06 30.80 10.56
N ILE A 651 -18.19 30.08 11.29
CA ILE A 651 -18.37 28.61 11.51
C ILE A 651 -19.73 28.33 12.11
N ASN A 652 -20.34 29.33 12.73
CA ASN A 652 -21.69 29.26 13.22
C ASN A 652 -22.45 30.54 12.84
N PRO A 653 -23.09 30.60 11.66
CA PRO A 653 -23.88 31.76 11.24
C PRO A 653 -25.12 31.98 12.13
N ILE A 654 -25.37 31.05 13.05
CA ILE A 654 -26.48 31.04 14.00
C ILE A 654 -26.02 31.43 15.43
N ALA A 655 -24.71 31.47 15.70
CA ALA A 655 -24.19 31.85 17.00
C ALA A 655 -24.23 33.38 17.20
N PRO A 656 -24.61 33.88 18.39
CA PRO A 656 -24.46 35.28 18.73
C PRO A 656 -23.00 35.73 18.54
N PRO A 657 -22.73 36.97 18.05
CA PRO A 657 -21.38 37.53 17.89
C PRO A 657 -20.49 37.50 19.15
N THR A 658 -21.09 37.22 20.31
CA THR A 658 -20.47 37.18 21.64
C THR A 658 -20.04 35.79 22.10
N THR A 659 -20.20 34.76 21.26
CA THR A 659 -19.76 33.37 21.56
C THR A 659 -18.26 33.13 21.36
N ASN A 660 -17.51 34.18 20.98
CA ASN A 660 -16.05 34.25 20.90
C ASN A 660 -15.36 33.31 21.90
N TRP A 661 -14.93 32.17 21.35
CA TRP A 661 -14.27 31.03 21.98
C TRP A 661 -13.80 31.26 23.42
N ARG A 662 -14.47 30.61 24.38
CA ARG A 662 -14.11 30.69 25.79
C ARG A 662 -12.97 29.73 26.13
N TRP A 663 -11.80 29.94 25.54
CA TRP A 663 -10.61 29.09 25.79
C TRP A 663 -10.23 29.06 27.27
N ASN A 664 -10.53 30.12 28.00
CA ASN A 664 -10.34 30.30 29.43
C ASN A 664 -11.18 29.33 30.27
N GLU A 665 -12.23 28.72 29.70
CA GLU A 665 -12.94 27.63 30.35
C GLU A 665 -12.09 26.35 30.41
N PHE A 666 -11.13 26.14 29.50
CA PHE A 666 -10.11 25.10 29.66
C PHE A 666 -9.08 25.52 30.71
N THR A 667 -9.31 25.10 31.95
CA THR A 667 -8.54 25.56 33.12
C THR A 667 -7.07 25.15 33.12
N ARG A 668 -6.66 24.20 32.26
CA ARG A 668 -5.29 23.66 32.18
C ARG A 668 -4.65 23.75 30.80
N LEU A 669 -5.25 24.48 29.86
CA LEU A 669 -4.73 24.60 28.49
C LEU A 669 -3.39 25.36 28.50
N GLU A 670 -2.30 24.61 28.30
CA GLU A 670 -0.92 25.09 28.26
C GLU A 670 -0.49 25.46 26.84
N ARG A 671 -1.07 24.83 25.82
CA ARG A 671 -0.76 25.07 24.40
C ARG A 671 -2.00 25.08 23.53
N LEU A 672 -2.11 26.12 22.71
CA LEU A 672 -3.14 26.26 21.68
C LEU A 672 -2.45 26.44 20.33
N THR A 673 -2.73 25.54 19.38
CA THR A 673 -2.24 25.61 17.99
C THR A 673 -3.45 25.67 17.07
N LEU A 674 -3.46 26.65 16.17
CA LEU A 674 -4.57 26.94 15.29
C LEU A 674 -4.04 27.20 13.88
N ASP A 675 -4.39 26.34 12.92
CA ASP A 675 -4.26 26.64 11.49
C ASP A 675 -5.58 27.23 11.00
N ILE A 676 -5.60 28.51 10.70
CA ILE A 676 -6.83 29.22 10.36
C ILE A 676 -6.55 30.01 9.08
N ASP A 677 -6.73 29.36 7.93
CA ASP A 677 -6.86 30.02 6.62
C ASP A 677 -8.23 30.73 6.46
N LEU A 678 -8.89 31.08 7.57
CA LEU A 678 -10.23 31.65 7.64
C LEU A 678 -10.19 32.94 8.47
N PHE A 679 -9.96 34.07 7.80
CA PHE A 679 -9.93 35.38 8.45
C PHE A 679 -11.28 36.09 8.34
N SER A 680 -11.71 36.76 9.42
CA SER A 680 -12.90 37.63 9.46
C SER A 680 -12.50 39.10 9.49
N ASN A 681 -12.97 39.84 8.49
CA ASN A 681 -12.83 41.28 8.37
C ASN A 681 -13.94 42.11 9.06
N LEU A 682 -14.75 41.49 9.92
CA LEU A 682 -15.82 42.23 10.61
C LEU A 682 -15.41 42.59 12.04
N GLU A 683 -15.66 43.83 12.42
CA GLU A 683 -15.33 44.34 13.75
C GLU A 683 -16.12 43.60 14.84
N GLY A 684 -15.41 43.02 15.81
CA GLY A 684 -16.02 42.26 16.92
C GLY A 684 -16.31 40.79 16.63
N SER A 685 -16.06 40.31 15.40
CA SER A 685 -16.04 38.89 15.08
C SER A 685 -14.62 38.50 14.67
N GLY A 686 -14.05 37.50 15.31
CA GLY A 686 -12.72 37.04 14.95
C GLY A 686 -12.53 35.57 15.29
N TRP A 687 -11.73 34.89 14.49
CA TRP A 687 -11.45 33.46 14.64
C TRP A 687 -10.31 33.20 15.62
N LEU A 688 -9.43 34.20 15.79
CA LEU A 688 -8.31 34.12 16.72
C LEU A 688 -8.77 34.28 18.17
N PRO A 689 -8.09 33.62 19.12
CA PRO A 689 -8.38 33.77 20.55
C PRO A 689 -8.24 35.23 20.97
N PHE A 690 -9.30 35.83 21.50
CA PHE A 690 -9.16 37.11 22.18
C PHE A 690 -8.29 36.92 23.41
N ALA A 691 -7.43 37.88 23.71
CA ALA A 691 -6.63 37.88 24.93
C ALA A 691 -7.48 37.57 26.18
N GLN A 692 -8.64 38.21 26.30
CA GLN A 692 -9.57 38.01 27.42
C GLN A 692 -10.11 36.59 27.54
N THR A 693 -10.14 35.85 26.44
CA THR A 693 -10.66 34.49 26.40
C THR A 693 -9.57 33.43 26.51
N LEU A 694 -8.29 33.79 26.62
CA LEU A 694 -7.23 32.82 26.91
C LEU A 694 -7.16 32.48 28.40
N PRO A 695 -6.81 31.23 28.77
CA PRO A 695 -6.61 30.87 30.17
C PRO A 695 -5.28 31.40 30.69
N ALA A 696 -5.22 31.80 31.96
CA ALA A 696 -4.00 32.28 32.62
C ALA A 696 -2.85 31.24 32.65
N CYS A 697 -3.17 29.95 32.44
CA CYS A 697 -2.20 28.86 32.40
C CYS A 697 -1.51 28.66 31.04
N ILE A 698 -1.94 29.38 29.99
CA ILE A 698 -1.39 29.28 28.65
C ILE A 698 0.12 29.60 28.63
N GLN A 699 0.88 28.79 27.92
CA GLN A 699 2.33 28.92 27.74
C GLN A 699 2.67 29.26 26.30
N HIS A 700 1.98 28.60 25.35
CA HIS A 700 2.27 28.70 23.94
C HIS A 700 0.99 28.90 23.13
N VAL A 701 0.97 29.94 22.30
CA VAL A 701 -0.05 30.13 21.26
C VAL A 701 0.65 30.08 19.91
N VAL A 702 0.16 29.25 19.01
CA VAL A 702 0.72 29.04 17.67
C VAL A 702 -0.40 29.26 16.66
N ILE A 703 -0.17 30.15 15.70
CA ILE A 703 -1.13 30.52 14.66
C ILE A 703 -0.46 30.19 13.32
N LEU A 704 -1.11 29.37 12.51
CA LEU A 704 -0.67 29.03 11.18
C LEU A 704 -1.56 29.77 10.20
N ALA A 705 -0.93 30.52 9.29
CA ALA A 705 -1.57 31.38 8.31
C ALA A 705 -0.86 31.25 6.95
N PRO A 706 -0.84 30.04 6.33
CA PRO A 706 -0.15 29.84 5.07
C PRO A 706 -0.77 30.60 3.90
N ARG A 707 -2.08 30.91 3.91
CA ARG A 707 -2.80 31.45 2.74
C ARG A 707 -3.69 32.63 3.12
N CYS A 708 -3.10 33.83 3.23
CA CYS A 708 -3.87 35.05 3.52
C CYS A 708 -3.99 35.98 2.28
N PRO A 709 -5.21 36.38 1.86
CA PRO A 709 -5.36 37.46 0.88
C PRO A 709 -4.97 38.82 1.46
N PRO A 710 -4.66 39.82 0.60
CA PRO A 710 -4.37 41.17 1.06
C PRO A 710 -5.52 41.77 1.88
N GLY A 711 -5.24 42.08 3.16
CA GLY A 711 -6.13 42.84 4.05
C GLY A 711 -7.24 42.05 4.75
N ALA A 712 -7.17 40.71 4.80
CA ALA A 712 -8.14 39.89 5.54
C ALA A 712 -7.79 39.64 7.02
N ASP A 713 -6.52 39.75 7.36
CA ASP A 713 -5.87 39.42 8.64
C ASP A 713 -5.84 40.51 9.70
N THR A 714 -5.90 41.78 9.28
CA THR A 714 -5.36 42.87 10.09
C THR A 714 -6.25 43.08 11.30
N LEU A 715 -7.56 42.95 11.09
CA LEU A 715 -8.55 43.06 12.16
C LEU A 715 -8.52 41.84 13.07
N ASP A 716 -8.25 40.63 12.58
CA ASP A 716 -8.18 39.41 13.39
C ASP A 716 -7.00 39.40 14.36
N PHE A 717 -5.79 39.73 13.89
CA PHE A 717 -4.64 39.87 14.79
C PHE A 717 -4.85 41.04 15.75
N GLN A 718 -5.40 42.17 15.30
CA GLN A 718 -5.74 43.28 16.20
C GLN A 718 -6.81 42.89 17.24
N ASN A 719 -7.78 42.06 16.86
CA ASN A 719 -8.83 41.53 17.73
C ASN A 719 -8.25 40.55 18.75
N MET A 720 -7.35 39.66 18.33
CA MET A 720 -6.62 38.73 19.21
C MET A 720 -5.94 39.49 20.36
N PHE A 721 -5.30 40.62 20.03
CA PHE A 721 -4.59 41.46 21.00
C PHE A 721 -5.45 42.59 21.61
N ARG A 722 -6.76 42.63 21.34
CA ARG A 722 -7.67 43.60 21.93
C ARG A 722 -7.67 43.41 23.44
N ASP A 723 -7.35 44.48 24.18
CA ASP A 723 -7.20 44.47 25.65
C ASP A 723 -6.20 43.43 26.18
N PHE A 724 -5.19 43.07 25.38
CA PHE A 724 -4.16 42.14 25.80
C PHE A 724 -3.33 42.71 26.95
N ASN A 725 -3.36 42.02 28.09
CA ASN A 725 -2.49 42.29 29.21
C ASN A 725 -1.57 41.08 29.46
N PRO A 726 -0.29 41.12 29.05
CA PRO A 726 0.64 40.00 29.21
C PRO A 726 0.89 39.65 30.69
N GLN A 727 0.72 40.59 31.62
CA GLN A 727 0.85 40.32 33.06
C GLN A 727 -0.23 39.37 33.58
N SER A 728 -1.38 39.29 32.90
CA SER A 728 -2.43 38.31 33.20
C SER A 728 -2.05 36.87 32.85
N PHE A 729 -0.93 36.66 32.14
CA PHE A 729 -0.46 35.35 31.68
C PHE A 729 0.95 35.04 32.22
N PRO A 730 1.09 34.78 33.54
CA PRO A 730 2.39 34.58 34.17
C PRO A 730 3.13 33.34 33.64
N LYS A 731 2.46 32.42 32.95
CA LYS A 731 3.06 31.23 32.34
C LYS A 731 3.39 31.37 30.86
N LEU A 732 2.99 32.48 30.21
CA LEU A 732 3.24 32.70 28.79
C LEU A 732 4.75 32.65 28.51
N ARG A 733 5.10 31.99 27.40
CA ARG A 733 6.46 31.80 26.89
C ARG A 733 6.56 32.22 25.43
N SER A 734 5.55 31.90 24.61
CA SER A 734 5.54 32.36 23.22
C SER A 734 4.15 32.57 22.64
N ILE A 735 4.04 33.57 21.76
CA ILE A 735 3.00 33.68 20.75
C ILE A 735 3.72 33.67 19.40
N SER A 736 3.41 32.68 18.57
CA SER A 736 4.11 32.47 17.29
C SER A 736 3.13 32.40 16.14
N ALA A 737 3.40 33.13 15.07
CA ALA A 737 2.69 33.04 13.81
C ALA A 737 3.56 32.35 12.75
N TRP A 738 2.94 31.67 11.80
CA TRP A 738 3.61 31.04 10.66
C TRP A 738 3.07 31.58 9.34
N HIS A 739 3.96 32.07 8.47
CA HIS A 739 3.61 32.69 7.20
C HIS A 739 4.47 32.11 6.06
N ARG A 740 3.87 31.45 5.07
CA ARG A 740 4.59 30.83 3.95
C ARG A 740 4.40 31.62 2.66
N ASN A 741 5.42 32.39 2.27
CA ASN A 741 5.47 32.96 0.92
C ASN A 741 5.95 31.87 -0.05
N TYR A 742 5.06 31.31 -0.87
CA TYR A 742 5.47 30.47 -1.99
C TYR A 742 6.17 31.34 -3.04
N LYS A 743 7.23 30.81 -3.67
CA LYS A 743 8.23 31.56 -4.47
C LYS A 743 7.72 32.33 -5.71
N ASP A 744 6.44 32.30 -6.03
CA ASP A 744 5.86 33.04 -7.16
C ASP A 744 5.49 34.47 -6.74
N SER A 745 6.40 35.37 -7.05
CA SER A 745 6.67 36.62 -6.35
C SER A 745 6.03 37.87 -6.98
N HIS A 746 4.84 37.79 -7.58
CA HIS A 746 4.30 38.94 -8.35
C HIS A 746 3.01 39.56 -7.80
N GLU A 747 2.32 38.93 -6.86
CA GLU A 747 1.22 39.56 -6.12
C GLU A 747 1.36 39.24 -4.63
N LEU A 748 2.10 40.10 -3.92
CA LEU A 748 2.23 40.08 -2.46
C LEU A 748 0.86 40.38 -1.84
N GLY A 749 0.12 39.35 -1.43
CA GLY A 749 -0.95 39.50 -0.46
C GLY A 749 -0.37 40.06 0.84
N HIS A 750 -0.87 41.20 1.30
CA HIS A 750 -0.39 41.87 2.50
C HIS A 750 -0.55 40.99 3.76
N ASN A 751 0.54 40.35 4.18
CA ASN A 751 0.96 40.02 5.56
C ASN A 751 2.45 39.63 5.58
N GLY A 752 3.34 40.57 5.26
CA GLY A 752 4.75 40.34 5.57
C GLY A 752 4.91 40.03 7.06
N ALA A 753 5.91 39.23 7.44
CA ALA A 753 6.26 39.02 8.85
C ALA A 753 6.38 40.35 9.62
N GLU A 754 6.82 41.40 8.93
CA GLU A 754 6.85 42.79 9.40
C GLU A 754 5.50 43.31 9.91
N HIS A 755 4.38 42.99 9.26
CA HIS A 755 3.06 43.47 9.66
C HIS A 755 2.61 42.85 10.98
N ILE A 756 2.74 41.53 11.12
CA ILE A 756 2.42 40.82 12.37
C ILE A 756 3.31 41.34 13.51
N LEU A 757 4.59 41.62 13.24
CA LEU A 757 5.50 42.25 14.20
C LEU A 757 5.04 43.67 14.60
N VAL A 758 4.49 44.46 13.68
CA VAL A 758 3.88 45.77 14.00
C VAL A 758 2.66 45.60 14.92
N VAL A 759 1.79 44.62 14.64
CA VAL A 759 0.64 44.34 15.51
C VAL A 759 1.11 43.92 16.91
N TYR A 760 2.14 43.07 17.02
CA TYR A 760 2.74 42.70 18.30
C TYR A 760 3.27 43.93 19.05
N ARG A 761 4.01 44.84 18.39
CA ARG A 761 4.51 46.08 19.02
C ARG A 761 3.38 46.94 19.57
N LEU A 762 2.36 47.22 18.74
CA LEU A 762 1.22 48.04 19.14
C LEU A 762 0.44 47.43 20.30
N ALA A 763 0.31 46.10 20.33
CA ALA A 763 -0.31 45.37 21.43
C ALA A 763 0.47 45.54 22.74
N LEU A 764 1.80 45.40 22.69
CA LEU A 764 2.67 45.55 23.86
C LEU A 764 2.70 46.99 24.39
N GLU A 765 2.73 47.98 23.49
CA GLU A 765 2.65 49.40 23.85
C GLU A 765 1.32 49.73 24.56
N ARG A 766 0.19 49.24 24.03
CA ARG A 766 -1.14 49.39 24.66
C ARG A 766 -1.20 48.73 26.04
N ALA A 767 -0.44 47.65 26.25
CA ALA A 767 -0.31 46.98 27.53
C ALA A 767 0.65 47.69 28.51
N GLY A 768 1.25 48.82 28.12
CA GLY A 768 2.16 49.59 28.96
C GLY A 768 3.61 49.09 28.98
N ILE A 769 3.97 48.17 28.08
CA ILE A 769 5.36 47.71 27.89
C ILE A 769 6.01 48.62 26.86
N ARG A 770 6.96 49.45 27.31
CA ARG A 770 7.64 50.39 26.42
C ARG A 770 8.63 49.68 25.50
N ALA A 771 8.92 50.29 24.35
CA ALA A 771 9.83 49.74 23.36
C ALA A 771 11.23 49.43 23.93
N GLU A 772 11.72 50.21 24.91
CA GLU A 772 13.04 49.99 25.54
C GLU A 772 13.12 48.72 26.40
N ALA A 773 11.96 48.16 26.78
CA ALA A 773 11.86 46.90 27.51
C ALA A 773 11.75 45.67 26.59
N SER A 774 11.83 45.87 25.26
CA SER A 774 11.72 44.82 24.26
C SER A 774 12.99 44.72 23.40
N THR A 775 13.35 43.51 22.98
CA THR A 775 14.52 43.26 22.13
C THR A 775 14.13 42.45 20.91
N GLU A 776 14.78 42.70 19.77
CA GLU A 776 14.56 41.92 18.55
C GLU A 776 15.19 40.53 18.66
N TYR A 777 14.54 39.54 18.05
CA TYR A 777 14.97 38.15 18.03
C TYR A 777 14.91 37.62 16.60
N ALA A 778 15.96 36.96 16.17
CA ALA A 778 16.05 36.39 14.83
C ALA A 778 16.77 35.04 14.87
N LEU A 779 16.22 34.07 14.16
CA LEU A 779 16.84 32.77 13.88
C LEU A 779 16.84 32.57 12.36
N GLY A 780 18.02 32.37 11.79
CA GLY A 780 18.17 32.16 10.34
C GLY A 780 18.13 30.69 9.92
N SER A 781 18.24 30.46 8.62
CA SER A 781 18.17 29.15 7.97
C SER A 781 19.15 28.12 8.55
N ASP A 782 20.34 28.52 8.97
CA ASP A 782 21.33 27.66 9.62
C ASP A 782 20.82 27.01 10.92
N TYR A 783 20.00 27.73 11.69
CA TYR A 783 19.41 27.20 12.92
C TYR A 783 18.44 26.05 12.61
N PHE A 784 17.66 26.21 11.54
CA PHE A 784 16.68 25.21 11.10
C PHE A 784 17.34 24.02 10.40
N ALA A 785 18.36 24.27 9.58
CA ALA A 785 19.12 23.23 8.87
C ALA A 785 19.77 22.22 9.85
N LYS A 786 20.38 22.71 10.95
CA LYS A 786 20.98 21.86 11.99
C LYS A 786 19.99 20.97 12.74
N ARG A 787 18.69 21.24 12.61
CA ARG A 787 17.61 20.56 13.33
C ARG A 787 16.65 19.81 12.41
N LYS A 788 16.94 19.81 11.11
CA LYS A 788 16.21 19.03 10.11
C LYS A 788 16.53 17.54 10.34
N LYS A 789 15.52 16.74 10.66
CA LYS A 789 15.66 15.28 10.75
C LYS A 789 15.55 14.65 9.35
N PRO A 790 16.12 13.45 9.12
CA PRO A 790 15.91 12.72 7.87
C PRO A 790 14.42 12.50 7.63
N TYR A 791 13.98 12.76 6.41
CA TYR A 791 12.63 12.46 5.95
C TYR A 791 12.42 10.94 6.03
N CYS A 792 11.42 10.49 6.77
CA CYS A 792 11.11 9.06 6.91
C CYS A 792 9.80 8.81 6.15
N HIS A 793 9.86 8.09 5.04
CA HIS A 793 8.67 7.74 4.28
C HIS A 793 7.68 6.92 5.14
N TRP A 794 6.51 7.50 5.38
CA TRP A 794 5.17 6.90 5.30
C TRP A 794 4.98 5.44 5.80
N SER A 795 5.54 5.05 6.94
CA SER A 795 5.28 3.69 7.47
C SER A 795 5.46 3.50 8.97
N ARG A 796 5.72 4.55 9.75
CA ARG A 796 5.76 4.46 11.21
C ARG A 796 4.96 5.61 11.77
N GLY A 797 3.84 5.27 12.41
CA GLY A 797 2.81 6.20 12.86
C GLY A 797 3.32 7.49 13.47
N ILE A 798 2.50 8.53 13.36
CA ILE A 798 2.77 9.89 13.85
C ILE A 798 3.00 9.82 15.36
N LYS A 799 4.26 9.64 15.75
CA LYS A 799 4.70 9.93 17.11
C LYS A 799 4.82 11.43 17.20
N MET A 800 3.80 12.08 17.75
CA MET A 800 3.98 13.40 18.37
C MET A 800 5.02 13.24 19.48
N ASN A 801 6.29 13.39 19.12
CA ASN A 801 7.30 13.65 20.14
C ASN A 801 7.10 15.10 20.62
N GLN A 802 7.61 15.41 21.80
CA GLN A 802 7.63 16.75 22.41
C GLN A 802 8.18 17.89 21.50
N PHE A 803 8.72 17.56 20.32
CA PHE A 803 9.23 18.43 19.28
C PHE A 803 8.73 17.95 17.90
N GLY A 804 7.68 18.58 17.39
CA GLY A 804 6.95 18.16 16.19
C GLY A 804 7.80 17.85 14.95
N MET A 805 7.38 16.84 14.21
CA MET A 805 7.28 16.80 12.75
C MET A 805 6.52 15.52 12.35
N ASP A 806 5.37 15.68 11.71
CA ASP A 806 5.15 15.21 10.34
C ASP A 806 4.30 16.30 9.65
N ASP A 807 4.74 16.62 8.43
CA ASP A 807 4.33 17.68 7.49
C ASP A 807 4.68 19.17 7.67
N TYR A 808 5.07 19.69 8.84
CA TYR A 808 5.44 21.12 8.91
C TYR A 808 6.52 21.43 9.95
N ASN A 809 7.62 22.00 9.46
CA ASN A 809 8.79 22.34 10.23
C ASN A 809 8.49 23.45 11.27
N LEU A 810 8.60 23.10 12.56
CA LEU A 810 8.68 23.95 13.77
C LEU A 810 7.43 24.73 14.21
N TYR A 811 6.55 24.06 14.96
CA TYR A 811 5.46 24.73 15.68
C TYR A 811 5.83 25.30 17.06
N ALA A 812 7.03 25.06 17.59
CA ALA A 812 7.47 25.71 18.84
C ALA A 812 8.98 25.85 18.92
N LEU A 813 9.41 27.01 19.45
CA LEU A 813 10.79 27.22 19.88
C LEU A 813 11.11 26.31 21.09
N PRO A 814 12.34 25.78 21.19
CA PRO A 814 12.74 24.99 22.34
C PRO A 814 12.81 25.84 23.61
N GLU A 815 12.60 25.21 24.77
CA GLU A 815 12.61 25.89 26.07
C GLU A 815 13.92 26.64 26.34
N THR A 816 15.04 26.16 25.81
CA THR A 816 16.35 26.84 25.90
C THR A 816 16.30 28.26 25.34
N ASP A 817 15.53 28.46 24.28
CA ASP A 817 15.47 29.72 23.56
C ASP A 817 14.45 30.68 24.18
N LEU A 818 13.56 30.17 25.03
CA LEU A 818 12.51 30.91 25.73
C LEU A 818 12.85 31.19 27.21
N ARG A 819 13.99 30.72 27.71
CA ARG A 819 14.35 30.84 29.13
C ARG A 819 14.49 32.31 29.55
N GLY A 820 13.71 32.71 30.56
CA GLY A 820 13.75 34.06 31.14
C GLY A 820 13.06 35.16 30.31
N ARG A 821 12.39 34.79 29.21
CA ARG A 821 11.75 35.76 28.30
C ARG A 821 10.45 35.23 27.71
N VAL A 822 9.63 36.14 27.20
CA VAL A 822 8.45 35.84 26.38
C VAL A 822 8.74 36.27 24.95
N VAL A 823 8.48 35.39 23.98
CA VAL A 823 8.77 35.64 22.55
C VAL A 823 7.47 35.80 21.77
N PHE A 824 7.36 36.92 21.06
CA PHE A 824 6.31 37.20 20.09
C PHE A 824 6.95 37.16 18.71
N GLY A 825 6.81 36.05 17.99
CA GLY A 825 7.59 35.82 16.77
C GLY A 825 6.79 35.28 15.60
N VAL A 826 7.39 35.38 14.43
CA VAL A 826 6.82 35.04 13.15
C VAL A 826 7.84 34.22 12.38
N TYR A 827 7.46 33.01 12.02
CA TYR A 827 8.19 32.22 11.05
C TYR A 827 7.80 32.66 9.64
N HIS A 828 8.78 32.91 8.79
CA HIS A 828 8.57 33.23 7.38
C HIS A 828 9.74 32.76 6.51
N THR A 829 9.53 32.78 5.20
CA THR A 829 10.60 32.52 4.22
C THR A 829 10.99 33.83 3.53
N ASP A 830 12.29 34.12 3.44
CA ASP A 830 12.85 35.23 2.69
C ASP A 830 13.82 34.75 1.59
N SER A 831 14.53 35.66 0.93
CA SER A 831 15.48 35.33 -0.14
C SER A 831 16.66 34.45 0.31
N SER A 832 16.92 34.36 1.62
CA SER A 832 18.00 33.58 2.25
C SER A 832 17.57 32.24 2.85
N GLY A 833 16.26 31.96 2.86
CA GLY A 833 15.66 30.71 3.33
C GLY A 833 14.63 30.91 4.44
N ASP A 834 14.48 29.91 5.30
CA ASP A 834 13.55 29.94 6.43
C ASP A 834 14.12 30.78 7.58
N VAL A 835 13.31 31.71 8.10
CA VAL A 835 13.67 32.65 9.15
C VAL A 835 12.56 32.73 10.19
N TYR A 836 12.93 32.90 11.47
CA TYR A 836 12.00 33.27 12.53
C TYR A 836 12.42 34.60 13.13
N THR A 837 11.59 35.63 12.98
CA THR A 837 11.83 36.99 13.50
C THR A 837 10.82 37.31 14.59
N GLY A 838 11.18 38.11 15.58
CA GLY A 838 10.33 38.33 16.75
C GLY A 838 10.77 39.46 17.67
N ILE A 839 9.93 39.70 18.67
CA ILE A 839 10.14 40.63 19.76
C ILE A 839 10.18 39.82 21.05
N THR A 840 11.13 40.10 21.93
CA THR A 840 11.23 39.43 23.22
C THR A 840 11.16 40.41 24.37
N ILE A 841 10.56 39.95 25.46
CA ILE A 841 10.35 40.72 26.68
C ILE A 841 10.91 39.89 27.82
N GLU A 842 11.70 40.52 28.70
CA GLU A 842 12.20 39.84 29.89
C GLU A 842 11.04 39.51 30.84
N LYS A 843 11.08 38.31 31.40
CA LYS A 843 10.12 37.88 32.40
C LYS A 843 10.61 38.34 33.77
N ALA A 844 9.84 39.22 34.40
CA ALA A 844 10.13 39.74 35.74
C ALA A 844 10.17 38.64 36.80
#